data_AF-A0A1Y2CBY1-F1
#
_entry.id   AF-A0A1Y2CBY1-F1
#
_cell.length_a   1.000
_cell.length_b   1.000
_cell.length_c   1.000
_cell.angle_alpha   90.00
_cell.angle_beta   90.00
_cell.angle_gamma   90.00
#
_symmetry.space_group_name_H-M   'P 1'
#
loop_
_entity.id
_entity.type
_entity.pdbx_description
1 polymer ?
#
loop_
_entity_poly.entity_id
_entity_poly.type
_entity_poly.pdbx_seq_one_letter_code
_entity_poly.pdbx_strand_id
1 'polypeptide(L)'
;MAAVTSSTINGTTIRGVKCEAFFPNGLKEEVRETVEFLSQAMEFYEQFTGLSFPFPSYKLVFVHDAVNSVIIGAGVVIVSTHLLLDEDDIENVFDSRFRFAVMLASQWFGQYVTHRNWTDNWLTLGLANYMASLFIKKLLGNNEYRYRLSEDMKRVAAMDVGQLPLCPAFLLTEDTGGNTEDPLIAKYFSPSDEPDSLRTEFLSLKSPLVIGMLDQRLGKGNLLKVINKIMISTMSGELENGLSTNHFFKVCRKISASAELKSFADQWIFGSGCPIFRLAFKFNRKKLVVEVTMLQENTNRNHPTATKKFTGPFTVRVHEPKGIAYSHQIFIDEMEKVVELPYHTKYKRAGQKLKKLQKLGIVTGPETEQAEEEDEFQQEFSSAAPVGSEPAPKDKSKPDLDQLDRRSLEWIRWDPDGDWLCLKVYDQLRSMWIEQLARDLDVVAHHEAVVRLATMPDNLTTMALMRVLTDERHFYRLRMEAAFSLAKLGLDPNHGSPFPKLVKDFLEKYCYERAVNSVMTIPIPNDFTNFQEYFVKKAICTALVAYRDAEFKIPLQNKRIVLDLLRFNDNSKNKYSDAYYISALINAICHATIPQKFRENQAKPKDANNPTEGVFEEIEFMASAADDPDEEMDLGTEEDRALLSATISEVDRYLALDRLNASHHNIVTRTCIEAKLKWMLLD
;
A
#
# COMPACT_ATOMS: atom_id res chain seq x y z
N MET A 1 29.04 -32.53 19.50
CA MET A 1 29.26 -31.10 19.83
C MET A 1 30.53 -30.64 19.12
N ALA A 2 30.41 -30.23 17.86
CA ALA A 2 31.49 -29.46 17.23
C ALA A 2 31.57 -28.12 17.98
N ALA A 3 32.77 -27.67 18.33
CA ALA A 3 32.95 -26.37 18.96
C ALA A 3 32.39 -25.29 18.01
N VAL A 4 31.24 -24.71 18.37
CA VAL A 4 30.65 -23.58 17.64
C VAL A 4 31.60 -22.41 17.84
N THR A 5 32.48 -22.22 16.88
CA THR A 5 33.31 -21.03 16.80
C THR A 5 32.38 -19.89 16.38
N SER A 6 32.13 -18.96 17.29
CA SER A 6 31.26 -17.81 17.09
C SER A 6 32.08 -16.58 16.71
N SER A 7 31.64 -15.83 15.71
CA SER A 7 32.19 -14.53 15.35
C SER A 7 31.39 -13.39 15.97
N THR A 8 31.99 -12.20 16.07
CA THR A 8 31.33 -11.02 16.66
C THR A 8 31.56 -9.77 15.83
N ILE A 9 30.52 -8.98 15.60
CA ILE A 9 30.61 -7.61 15.10
C ILE A 9 30.31 -6.67 16.27
N ASN A 10 31.22 -5.73 16.53
CA ASN A 10 31.09 -4.75 17.59
C ASN A 10 30.86 -3.36 16.99
N GLY A 11 29.87 -2.65 17.53
CA GLY A 11 29.61 -1.25 17.28
C GLY A 11 29.43 -0.50 18.59
N THR A 12 29.65 0.81 18.55
CA THR A 12 29.35 1.68 19.69
C THR A 12 28.52 2.84 19.18
N THR A 13 27.40 3.13 19.85
CA THR A 13 26.55 4.26 19.49
C THR A 13 27.25 5.57 19.85
N ILE A 14 26.74 6.70 19.34
CA ILE A 14 27.26 8.05 19.68
C ILE A 14 27.24 8.30 21.20
N ARG A 15 26.30 7.67 21.92
CA ARG A 15 26.17 7.76 23.38
C ARG A 15 26.94 6.68 24.16
N GLY A 16 27.80 5.90 23.49
CA GLY A 16 28.67 4.92 24.14
C GLY A 16 28.03 3.55 24.40
N VAL A 17 26.85 3.27 23.86
CA VAL A 17 26.15 1.98 24.05
C VAL A 17 26.83 0.93 23.18
N LYS A 18 27.23 -0.18 23.78
CA LYS A 18 27.84 -1.31 23.06
C LYS A 18 26.77 -2.09 22.31
N CYS A 19 26.95 -2.25 21.01
CA CYS A 19 26.12 -3.09 20.15
C CYS A 19 26.97 -4.27 19.68
N GLU A 20 26.54 -5.49 19.97
CA GLU A 20 27.30 -6.71 19.67
C GLU A 20 26.42 -7.69 18.89
N ALA A 21 26.87 -8.16 17.73
CA ALA A 21 26.19 -9.23 16.99
C ALA A 21 27.02 -10.51 17.05
N PHE A 22 26.44 -11.59 17.59
CA PHE A 22 27.01 -12.93 17.69
C PHE A 22 26.41 -13.82 16.62
N PHE A 23 27.23 -14.52 15.86
CA PHE A 23 26.76 -15.35 14.75
C PHE A 23 27.71 -16.53 14.48
N PRO A 24 27.22 -17.61 13.85
CA PRO A 24 28.04 -18.71 13.36
C PRO A 24 29.10 -18.22 12.37
N ASN A 25 30.29 -18.80 12.40
CA ASN A 25 31.36 -18.48 11.46
C ASN A 25 30.90 -18.65 9.99
N GLY A 26 31.30 -17.71 9.14
CA GLY A 26 30.95 -17.69 7.71
C GLY A 26 29.89 -16.64 7.36
N LEU A 27 29.04 -16.23 8.31
CA LEU A 27 27.89 -15.33 8.05
C LEU A 27 28.19 -13.84 8.29
N LYS A 28 29.45 -13.44 8.23
CA LYS A 28 29.88 -12.10 8.69
C LYS A 28 29.31 -10.99 7.81
N GLU A 29 29.30 -11.21 6.51
CA GLU A 29 28.95 -10.19 5.53
C GLU A 29 27.41 -10.03 5.48
N GLU A 30 26.66 -11.13 5.52
CA GLU A 30 25.21 -11.16 5.62
C GLU A 30 24.70 -10.49 6.90
N VAL A 31 25.36 -10.77 8.04
CA VAL A 31 25.04 -10.09 9.31
C VAL A 31 25.34 -8.61 9.20
N ARG A 32 26.47 -8.21 8.60
CA ARG A 32 26.83 -6.79 8.43
C ARG A 32 25.74 -6.05 7.63
N GLU A 33 25.39 -6.54 6.44
CA GLU A 33 24.36 -5.90 5.59
C GLU A 33 23.02 -5.82 6.32
N THR A 34 22.65 -6.88 7.03
CA THR A 34 21.38 -6.93 7.78
C THR A 34 21.32 -5.90 8.92
N VAL A 35 22.42 -5.67 9.64
CA VAL A 35 22.40 -4.89 10.91
C VAL A 35 23.02 -3.51 10.84
N GLU A 36 23.75 -3.16 9.77
CA GLU A 36 24.50 -1.89 9.68
C GLU A 36 23.62 -0.65 9.92
N PHE A 37 22.39 -0.67 9.36
CA PHE A 37 21.44 0.43 9.48
C PHE A 37 20.93 0.65 10.93
N LEU A 38 21.07 -0.34 11.82
CA LEU A 38 20.56 -0.25 13.20
C LEU A 38 21.25 0.84 14.01
N SER A 39 22.47 1.22 13.64
CA SER A 39 23.16 2.38 14.24
C SER A 39 22.36 3.68 14.08
N GLN A 40 21.82 3.91 12.88
CA GLN A 40 20.98 5.07 12.57
C GLN A 40 19.60 4.97 13.23
N ALA A 41 19.04 3.75 13.31
CA ALA A 41 17.77 3.50 14.00
C ALA A 41 17.88 3.79 15.50
N MET A 42 18.97 3.32 16.13
CA MET A 42 19.27 3.56 17.54
C MET A 42 19.38 5.06 17.84
N GLU A 43 20.15 5.81 17.04
CA GLU A 43 20.27 7.26 17.20
C GLU A 43 18.90 7.96 17.08
N PHE A 44 18.10 7.56 16.09
CA PHE A 44 16.76 8.10 15.91
C PHE A 44 15.86 7.81 17.11
N TYR A 45 15.90 6.60 17.67
CA TYR A 45 15.10 6.22 18.84
C TYR A 45 15.53 6.97 20.10
N GLU A 46 16.83 7.15 20.34
CA GLU A 46 17.32 7.96 21.47
C GLU A 46 16.90 9.43 21.36
N GLN A 47 16.88 9.98 20.14
CA GLN A 47 16.36 11.33 19.88
C GLN A 47 14.84 11.41 20.09
N PHE A 48 14.11 10.39 19.65
CA PHE A 48 12.66 10.31 19.77
C PHE A 48 12.22 10.17 21.23
N THR A 49 12.77 9.23 22.00
CA THR A 49 12.37 9.04 23.41
C THR A 49 12.99 10.05 24.37
N GLY A 50 14.00 10.82 23.90
CA GLY A 50 14.79 11.72 24.74
C GLY A 50 15.68 11.01 25.75
N LEU A 51 15.76 9.68 25.73
CA LEU A 51 16.57 8.86 26.63
C LEU A 51 17.57 8.02 25.85
N SER A 52 18.73 7.81 26.47
CA SER A 52 19.70 6.84 25.97
C SER A 52 19.11 5.43 25.99
N PHE A 53 19.74 4.52 25.24
CA PHE A 53 19.36 3.10 25.27
C PHE A 53 19.25 2.56 26.71
N PRO A 54 18.15 1.86 27.06
CA PRO A 54 17.82 1.53 28.45
C PRO A 54 18.71 0.47 29.11
N PHE A 55 19.47 -0.32 28.33
CA PHE A 55 20.29 -1.41 28.84
C PHE A 55 21.79 -1.14 28.65
N PRO A 56 22.69 -1.85 29.37
CA PRO A 56 24.14 -1.61 29.24
C PRO A 56 24.70 -1.89 27.84
N SER A 57 24.07 -2.80 27.10
CA SER A 57 24.47 -3.22 25.76
C SER A 57 23.28 -3.78 25.00
N TYR A 58 23.29 -3.65 23.68
CA TYR A 58 22.35 -4.30 22.78
C TYR A 58 23.04 -5.48 22.07
N LYS A 59 22.51 -6.69 22.23
CA LYS A 59 23.08 -7.92 21.69
C LYS A 59 22.15 -8.57 20.69
N LEU A 60 22.64 -8.86 19.49
CA LEU A 60 21.96 -9.69 18.50
C LEU A 60 22.63 -11.06 18.47
N VAL A 61 21.86 -12.14 18.60
CA VAL A 61 22.37 -13.50 18.60
C VAL A 61 21.70 -14.27 17.47
N PHE A 62 22.46 -14.60 16.44
CA PHE A 62 21.98 -15.37 15.30
C PHE A 62 22.17 -16.86 15.56
N VAL A 63 21.09 -17.64 15.39
CA VAL A 63 21.07 -19.07 15.68
C VAL A 63 20.46 -19.83 14.50
N HIS A 64 21.06 -20.96 14.14
CA HIS A 64 20.48 -21.88 13.15
C HIS A 64 19.29 -22.65 13.75
N ASP A 65 18.29 -22.96 12.94
CA ASP A 65 17.14 -23.79 13.31
C ASP A 65 16.39 -23.32 14.58
N ALA A 66 16.23 -22.01 14.74
CA ALA A 66 15.43 -21.46 15.83
C ALA A 66 13.93 -21.79 15.60
N VAL A 67 13.26 -22.33 16.63
CA VAL A 67 11.82 -22.67 16.59
C VAL A 67 10.98 -21.42 16.30
N ASN A 68 11.26 -20.34 17.02
CA ASN A 68 10.69 -19.03 16.73
C ASN A 68 11.70 -18.23 15.91
N SER A 69 11.21 -17.55 14.88
CA SER A 69 12.05 -16.72 14.00
C SER A 69 12.77 -15.60 14.77
N VAL A 70 12.14 -15.08 15.83
CA VAL A 70 12.63 -13.99 16.66
C VAL A 70 12.21 -14.19 18.11
N ILE A 71 13.15 -14.00 19.05
CA ILE A 71 12.89 -13.92 20.49
C ILE A 71 13.52 -12.65 21.03
N ILE A 72 12.70 -11.77 21.61
CA ILE A 72 13.12 -10.46 22.11
C ILE A 72 13.22 -10.51 23.63
N GLY A 73 14.42 -10.29 24.16
CA GLY A 73 14.67 -10.09 25.59
C GLY A 73 15.27 -8.71 25.88
N ALA A 74 15.47 -8.43 27.16
CA ALA A 74 16.05 -7.18 27.64
C ALA A 74 17.54 -7.07 27.28
N GLY A 75 17.88 -6.18 26.35
CA GLY A 75 19.24 -5.96 25.86
C GLY A 75 19.78 -7.09 24.97
N VAL A 76 18.96 -8.09 24.63
CA VAL A 76 19.35 -9.22 23.78
C VAL A 76 18.20 -9.66 22.87
N VAL A 77 18.48 -9.91 21.60
CA VAL A 77 17.51 -10.45 20.65
C VAL A 77 18.13 -11.67 19.98
N ILE A 78 17.42 -12.79 20.04
CA ILE A 78 17.80 -14.04 19.37
C ILE A 78 17.03 -14.10 18.06
N VAL A 79 17.75 -14.27 16.96
CA VAL A 79 17.21 -14.19 15.60
C VAL A 79 17.62 -15.44 14.83
N SER A 80 16.68 -16.01 14.07
CA SER A 80 16.99 -17.09 13.15
C SER A 80 17.93 -16.59 12.03
N THR A 81 18.91 -17.41 11.64
CA THR A 81 19.76 -17.09 10.47
C THR A 81 18.96 -16.96 9.17
N HIS A 82 17.72 -17.46 9.12
CA HIS A 82 16.83 -17.27 7.97
C HIS A 82 16.33 -15.83 7.78
N LEU A 83 16.61 -14.92 8.72
CA LEU A 83 16.26 -13.49 8.56
C LEU A 83 17.45 -12.65 8.08
N LEU A 84 18.59 -13.29 7.80
CA LEU A 84 19.75 -12.62 7.22
C LEU A 84 19.51 -12.31 5.75
N LEU A 85 19.94 -11.12 5.35
CA LEU A 85 19.97 -10.66 3.98
C LEU A 85 21.29 -11.05 3.32
N ASP A 86 21.21 -11.53 2.09
CA ASP A 86 22.37 -11.61 1.22
C ASP A 86 22.74 -10.20 0.72
N GLU A 87 24.03 -9.95 0.44
CA GLU A 87 24.50 -8.62 0.01
C GLU A 87 23.91 -8.15 -1.33
N ASP A 88 23.37 -9.10 -2.11
CA ASP A 88 22.85 -8.92 -3.44
C ASP A 88 21.30 -8.93 -3.49
N ASP A 89 20.62 -9.10 -2.35
CA ASP A 89 19.15 -9.08 -2.24
C ASP A 89 18.61 -7.66 -2.08
N ILE A 90 17.93 -7.14 -3.10
CA ILE A 90 17.35 -5.79 -3.10
C ILE A 90 15.88 -5.74 -2.66
N GLU A 91 15.17 -6.86 -2.72
CA GLU A 91 13.71 -6.86 -2.53
C GLU A 91 13.36 -7.02 -1.04
N ASN A 92 14.04 -7.93 -0.34
CA ASN A 92 13.76 -8.16 1.08
C ASN A 92 14.34 -7.07 2.01
N VAL A 93 15.23 -6.21 1.50
CA VAL A 93 15.87 -5.15 2.29
C VAL A 93 14.86 -4.27 3.01
N PHE A 94 13.75 -3.90 2.36
CA PHE A 94 12.77 -2.98 2.97
C PHE A 94 12.04 -3.62 4.16
N ASP A 95 11.64 -4.88 4.04
CA ASP A 95 10.89 -5.60 5.07
C ASP A 95 11.81 -6.07 6.19
N SER A 96 13.01 -6.53 5.87
CA SER A 96 14.04 -6.88 6.85
C SER A 96 14.41 -5.66 7.69
N ARG A 97 14.68 -4.50 7.06
CA ARG A 97 14.99 -3.26 7.80
C ARG A 97 13.85 -2.85 8.73
N PHE A 98 12.60 -2.93 8.29
CA PHE A 98 11.46 -2.64 9.17
C PHE A 98 11.39 -3.63 10.34
N ARG A 99 11.53 -4.93 10.08
CA ARG A 99 11.49 -5.98 11.10
C ARG A 99 12.57 -5.78 12.17
N PHE A 100 13.83 -5.57 11.77
CA PHE A 100 14.93 -5.30 12.70
C PHE A 100 14.78 -3.95 13.43
N ALA A 101 14.22 -2.93 12.77
CA ALA A 101 13.88 -1.66 13.41
C ALA A 101 12.84 -1.84 14.52
N VAL A 102 11.83 -2.70 14.33
CA VAL A 102 10.83 -3.06 15.36
C VAL A 102 11.47 -3.84 16.51
N MET A 103 12.36 -4.80 16.22
CA MET A 103 13.09 -5.55 17.26
C MET A 103 13.88 -4.62 18.19
N LEU A 104 14.56 -3.64 17.60
CA LEU A 104 15.29 -2.63 18.36
C LEU A 104 14.34 -1.69 19.12
N ALA A 105 13.25 -1.23 18.49
CA ALA A 105 12.26 -0.38 19.14
C ALA A 105 11.61 -1.05 20.37
N SER A 106 11.45 -2.38 20.30
CA SER A 106 10.87 -3.19 21.37
C SER A 106 11.73 -3.18 22.66
N GLN A 107 13.00 -2.79 22.56
CA GLN A 107 13.86 -2.61 23.74
C GLN A 107 13.36 -1.47 24.63
N TRP A 108 12.84 -0.38 24.06
CA TRP A 108 12.22 0.70 24.83
C TRP A 108 10.80 0.33 25.26
N PHE A 109 9.99 -0.18 24.34
CA PHE A 109 8.58 -0.53 24.60
C PHE A 109 8.37 -2.03 24.46
N GLY A 110 8.14 -2.71 25.58
CA GLY A 110 8.03 -4.17 25.68
C GLY A 110 9.03 -4.74 26.67
N GLN A 111 10.28 -4.27 26.64
CA GLN A 111 11.34 -4.71 27.57
C GLN A 111 11.60 -3.71 28.69
N TYR A 112 11.90 -2.44 28.37
CA TYR A 112 12.14 -1.42 29.38
C TYR A 112 10.83 -0.89 29.98
N VAL A 113 9.92 -0.43 29.13
CA VAL A 113 8.53 -0.15 29.51
C VAL A 113 7.71 -1.39 29.22
N THR A 114 7.41 -2.18 30.25
CA THR A 114 6.57 -3.37 30.14
C THR A 114 5.09 -3.00 30.25
N HIS A 115 4.20 -3.83 29.72
CA HIS A 115 2.76 -3.68 29.95
C HIS A 115 2.36 -4.26 31.31
N ARG A 116 1.32 -3.72 31.94
CA ARG A 116 0.87 -4.19 33.27
C ARG A 116 0.12 -5.52 33.21
N ASN A 117 -0.79 -5.64 32.25
CA ASN A 117 -1.60 -6.82 32.01
C ASN A 117 -1.44 -7.23 30.54
N TRP A 118 -1.67 -8.51 30.21
CA TRP A 118 -1.57 -8.98 28.81
C TRP A 118 -2.55 -8.25 27.88
N THR A 119 -3.70 -7.81 28.40
CA THR A 119 -4.67 -6.97 27.67
C THR A 119 -4.12 -5.57 27.33
N ASP A 120 -3.05 -5.12 27.98
CA ASP A 120 -2.37 -3.86 27.68
C ASP A 120 -1.22 -4.04 26.66
N ASN A 121 -0.95 -5.27 26.19
CA ASN A 121 0.17 -5.57 25.28
C ASN A 121 0.11 -4.76 23.96
N TRP A 122 -1.11 -4.46 23.47
CA TRP A 122 -1.32 -3.61 22.30
C TRP A 122 -0.59 -2.26 22.41
N LEU A 123 -0.43 -1.72 23.63
CA LEU A 123 0.16 -0.42 23.85
C LEU A 123 1.67 -0.45 23.66
N THR A 124 2.36 -1.42 24.28
CA THR A 124 3.81 -1.58 24.11
C THR A 124 4.17 -1.94 22.69
N LEU A 125 3.40 -2.85 22.08
CA LEU A 125 3.58 -3.27 20.70
C LEU A 125 3.29 -2.11 19.71
N GLY A 126 2.21 -1.36 19.95
CA GLY A 126 1.82 -0.21 19.16
C GLY A 126 2.85 0.91 19.21
N LEU A 127 3.39 1.24 20.39
CA LEU A 127 4.44 2.25 20.54
C LEU A 127 5.75 1.84 19.84
N ALA A 128 6.17 0.57 19.96
CA ALA A 128 7.36 0.06 19.27
C ALA A 128 7.20 0.12 17.75
N ASN A 129 6.10 -0.41 17.21
CA ASN A 129 5.83 -0.40 15.76
C ASN A 129 5.61 1.03 15.22
N TYR A 130 4.98 1.90 15.99
CA TYR A 130 4.81 3.31 15.62
C TYR A 130 6.18 4.02 15.52
N MET A 131 7.04 3.82 16.53
CA MET A 131 8.40 4.38 16.53
C MET A 131 9.23 3.86 15.35
N ALA A 132 9.14 2.56 15.03
CA ALA A 132 9.79 1.98 13.86
C ALA A 132 9.22 2.51 12.54
N SER A 133 7.91 2.71 12.45
CA SER A 133 7.25 3.28 11.26
C SER A 133 7.70 4.72 10.99
N LEU A 134 7.93 5.53 12.04
CA LEU A 134 8.50 6.87 11.91
C LEU A 134 9.96 6.84 11.47
N PHE A 135 10.74 5.85 11.91
CA PHE A 135 12.10 5.66 11.42
C PHE A 135 12.11 5.28 9.93
N ILE A 136 11.24 4.36 9.50
CA ILE A 136 11.09 4.01 8.08
C ILE A 136 10.64 5.21 7.25
N LYS A 137 9.75 6.06 7.77
CA LYS A 137 9.39 7.32 7.12
C LYS A 137 10.61 8.22 6.88
N LYS A 138 11.54 8.29 7.84
CA LYS A 138 12.80 9.03 7.71
C LYS A 138 13.73 8.38 6.67
N LEU A 139 13.78 7.06 6.62
CA LEU A 139 14.67 6.30 5.74
C LEU A 139 14.20 6.26 4.27
N LEU A 140 12.91 5.99 4.03
CA LEU A 140 12.34 5.75 2.71
C LEU A 140 11.52 6.94 2.17
N GLY A 141 11.24 7.94 3.01
CA GLY A 141 10.50 9.13 2.65
C GLY A 141 8.98 9.03 2.88
N ASN A 142 8.31 10.16 2.68
CA ASN A 142 6.90 10.30 3.04
C ASN A 142 5.95 9.52 2.12
N ASN A 143 6.26 9.40 0.81
CA ASN A 143 5.37 8.71 -0.13
C ASN A 143 5.29 7.22 0.17
N GLU A 144 6.43 6.55 0.39
CA GLU A 144 6.46 5.14 0.81
C GLU A 144 5.72 4.95 2.14
N TYR A 145 5.94 5.83 3.12
CA TYR A 145 5.23 5.78 4.40
C TYR A 145 3.71 5.91 4.24
N ARG A 146 3.23 6.87 3.44
CA ARG A 146 1.79 7.10 3.22
C ARG A 146 1.14 5.97 2.43
N TYR A 147 1.84 5.42 1.44
CA TYR A 147 1.40 4.24 0.71
C TYR A 147 1.24 3.04 1.65
N ARG A 148 2.31 2.72 2.42
CA ARG A 148 2.28 1.61 3.40
C ARG A 148 1.18 1.80 4.43
N LEU A 149 1.01 3.00 4.97
CA LEU A 149 -0.05 3.31 5.92
C LEU A 149 -1.44 3.04 5.35
N SER A 150 -1.68 3.44 4.09
CA SER A 150 -2.95 3.18 3.39
C SER A 150 -3.20 1.68 3.20
N GLU A 151 -2.17 0.92 2.79
CA GLU A 151 -2.29 -0.53 2.64
C GLU A 151 -2.49 -1.23 3.98
N ASP A 152 -1.79 -0.81 5.04
CA ASP A 152 -1.96 -1.33 6.40
C ASP A 152 -3.39 -1.11 6.92
N MET A 153 -3.99 0.05 6.64
CA MET A 153 -5.39 0.32 7.00
C MET A 153 -6.35 -0.66 6.32
N LYS A 154 -6.13 -0.97 5.03
CA LYS A 154 -6.94 -1.96 4.30
C LYS A 154 -6.76 -3.37 4.86
N ARG A 155 -5.50 -3.77 5.12
CA ARG A 155 -5.17 -5.07 5.72
C ARG A 155 -5.82 -5.24 7.09
N VAL A 156 -5.73 -4.22 7.94
CA VAL A 156 -6.40 -4.22 9.26
C VAL A 156 -7.90 -4.36 9.08
N ALA A 157 -8.53 -3.59 8.21
CA ALA A 157 -9.98 -3.66 8.04
C ALA A 157 -10.46 -5.04 7.55
N ALA A 158 -9.66 -5.74 6.72
CA ALA A 158 -9.94 -7.10 6.31
C ALA A 158 -9.72 -8.12 7.45
N MET A 159 -8.65 -7.97 8.24
CA MET A 159 -8.35 -8.88 9.35
C MET A 159 -9.24 -8.68 10.59
N ASP A 160 -9.83 -7.49 10.78
CA ASP A 160 -10.62 -7.11 11.97
C ASP A 160 -11.98 -7.84 12.05
N VAL A 161 -12.39 -8.52 10.97
CA VAL A 161 -13.63 -9.30 10.93
C VAL A 161 -13.52 -10.48 11.91
N GLY A 162 -14.41 -10.53 12.89
CA GLY A 162 -14.41 -11.56 13.94
C GLY A 162 -13.34 -11.37 15.01
N GLN A 163 -12.58 -10.26 14.99
CA GLN A 163 -11.54 -10.00 15.98
C GLN A 163 -12.09 -9.39 17.28
N LEU A 164 -11.39 -9.68 18.38
CA LEU A 164 -11.59 -9.02 19.66
C LEU A 164 -11.00 -7.59 19.65
N PRO A 165 -11.51 -6.67 20.50
CA PRO A 165 -10.94 -5.34 20.70
C PRO A 165 -9.45 -5.40 21.06
N LEU A 166 -8.72 -4.30 20.86
CA LEU A 166 -7.29 -4.24 21.22
C LEU A 166 -7.05 -4.52 22.71
N CYS A 167 -7.92 -3.97 23.56
CA CYS A 167 -7.89 -4.19 25.00
C CYS A 167 -9.26 -4.71 25.48
N PRO A 168 -9.47 -6.03 25.58
CA PRO A 168 -10.73 -6.61 26.05
C PRO A 168 -10.86 -6.57 27.59
N ALA A 169 -10.44 -5.48 28.25
CA ALA A 169 -10.33 -5.41 29.71
C ALA A 169 -11.65 -5.63 30.46
N PHE A 170 -12.80 -5.32 29.84
CA PHE A 170 -14.13 -5.55 30.43
C PHE A 170 -14.53 -7.02 30.51
N LEU A 171 -13.84 -7.90 29.78
CA LEU A 171 -14.07 -9.34 29.82
C LEU A 171 -13.31 -10.03 30.97
N LEU A 172 -12.48 -9.29 31.70
CA LEU A 172 -11.72 -9.77 32.86
C LEU A 172 -12.37 -9.42 34.21
N THR A 173 -13.50 -8.69 34.23
CA THR A 173 -14.16 -8.33 35.50
C THR A 173 -15.10 -9.45 35.96
N GLU A 174 -14.84 -9.93 37.18
CA GLU A 174 -15.54 -11.03 37.90
C GLU A 174 -17.06 -10.80 38.11
N ASP A 175 -17.59 -9.62 37.81
CA ASP A 175 -18.99 -9.22 38.06
C ASP A 175 -20.01 -9.76 37.04
N THR A 176 -19.57 -10.49 36.01
CA THR A 176 -20.50 -11.31 35.20
C THR A 176 -20.74 -12.62 35.92
N GLY A 177 -21.77 -12.63 36.77
CA GLY A 177 -22.09 -13.72 37.69
C GLY A 177 -21.95 -15.11 37.08
N GLY A 178 -20.88 -15.80 37.50
CA GLY A 178 -20.68 -17.24 37.33
C GLY A 178 -20.17 -17.66 35.94
N ASN A 179 -18.92 -18.13 35.93
CA ASN A 179 -18.35 -19.09 34.98
C ASN A 179 -18.60 -18.81 33.49
N THR A 180 -17.67 -18.09 32.88
CA THR A 180 -16.70 -18.64 31.92
C THR A 180 -15.85 -17.46 31.46
N GLU A 181 -14.53 -17.49 31.67
CA GLU A 181 -13.65 -16.80 30.73
C GLU A 181 -14.13 -17.24 29.35
N ASP A 182 -14.53 -16.30 28.49
CA ASP A 182 -14.92 -16.65 27.13
C ASP A 182 -13.77 -17.53 26.57
N PRO A 183 -14.05 -18.79 26.18
CA PRO A 183 -13.00 -19.71 25.74
C PRO A 183 -12.13 -19.11 24.63
N LEU A 184 -12.64 -18.13 23.88
CA LEU A 184 -11.90 -17.39 22.86
C LEU A 184 -10.89 -16.41 23.48
N ILE A 185 -11.20 -15.74 24.59
CA ILE A 185 -10.27 -14.84 25.27
C ILE A 185 -9.14 -15.63 25.93
N ALA A 186 -9.48 -16.71 26.63
CA ALA A 186 -8.48 -17.60 27.23
C ALA A 186 -7.59 -18.29 26.16
N LYS A 187 -8.11 -18.48 24.94
CA LYS A 187 -7.40 -19.09 23.81
C LYS A 187 -6.56 -18.13 22.96
N TYR A 188 -6.90 -16.83 22.92
CA TYR A 188 -6.24 -15.84 22.04
C TYR A 188 -5.61 -14.65 22.77
N PHE A 189 -5.65 -14.64 24.11
CA PHE A 189 -4.95 -13.68 24.96
C PHE A 189 -4.18 -14.43 26.04
N SER A 190 -3.34 -15.38 25.63
CA SER A 190 -2.47 -16.09 26.54
C SER A 190 -1.03 -15.57 26.42
N PRO A 191 -0.26 -15.49 27.52
CA PRO A 191 1.20 -15.34 27.45
C PRO A 191 1.89 -16.45 26.65
N SER A 192 1.18 -17.56 26.38
CA SER A 192 1.63 -18.66 25.53
C SER A 192 1.29 -18.49 24.04
N ASP A 193 0.66 -17.39 23.64
CA ASP A 193 0.43 -17.11 22.22
C ASP A 193 1.78 -17.03 21.51
N GLU A 194 1.90 -17.79 20.42
CA GLU A 194 3.11 -17.75 19.63
C GLU A 194 3.31 -16.34 19.05
N PRO A 195 4.58 -15.86 18.94
CA PRO A 195 4.88 -14.58 18.30
C PRO A 195 4.27 -14.45 16.90
N ASP A 196 4.11 -15.58 16.20
CA ASP A 196 3.55 -15.68 14.84
C ASP A 196 2.06 -16.03 14.82
N SER A 197 1.34 -15.87 15.94
CA SER A 197 -0.12 -16.05 15.95
C SER A 197 -0.84 -14.96 15.14
N LEU A 198 -1.97 -15.32 14.51
CA LEU A 198 -2.85 -14.38 13.80
C LEU A 198 -3.25 -13.18 14.67
N ARG A 199 -3.33 -13.37 15.99
CA ARG A 199 -3.65 -12.30 16.93
C ARG A 199 -2.49 -11.33 17.09
N THR A 200 -1.27 -11.82 17.28
CA THR A 200 -0.07 -10.98 17.37
C THR A 200 0.14 -10.19 16.08
N GLU A 201 -0.11 -10.80 14.93
CA GLU A 201 -0.07 -10.12 13.61
C GLU A 201 -1.10 -8.99 13.56
N PHE A 202 -2.35 -9.27 13.89
CA PHE A 202 -3.42 -8.26 13.95
C PHE A 202 -3.08 -7.10 14.90
N LEU A 203 -2.59 -7.41 16.10
CA LEU A 203 -2.17 -6.38 17.07
C LEU A 203 -1.01 -5.56 16.54
N SER A 204 -0.02 -6.18 15.89
CA SER A 204 1.14 -5.51 15.30
C SER A 204 0.75 -4.55 14.18
N LEU A 205 -0.34 -4.85 13.46
CA LEU A 205 -0.88 -3.99 12.40
C LEU A 205 -1.79 -2.88 12.95
N LYS A 206 -2.80 -3.20 13.78
CA LYS A 206 -3.82 -2.23 14.22
C LYS A 206 -3.30 -1.27 15.28
N SER A 207 -2.46 -1.73 16.21
CA SER A 207 -1.98 -0.91 17.33
C SER A 207 -1.19 0.33 16.90
N PRO A 208 -0.18 0.26 16.01
CA PRO A 208 0.54 1.46 15.57
C PRO A 208 -0.35 2.45 14.80
N LEU A 209 -1.37 1.98 14.07
CA LEU A 209 -2.35 2.86 13.40
C LEU A 209 -3.20 3.63 14.43
N VAL A 210 -3.65 2.95 15.48
CA VAL A 210 -4.41 3.59 16.58
C VAL A 210 -3.53 4.58 17.35
N ILE A 211 -2.25 4.28 17.57
CA ILE A 211 -1.30 5.23 18.15
C ILE A 211 -1.07 6.43 17.23
N GLY A 212 -0.97 6.23 15.92
CA GLY A 212 -0.86 7.32 14.93
C GLY A 212 -2.08 8.24 14.92
N MET A 213 -3.28 7.67 14.92
CA MET A 213 -4.53 8.44 15.07
C MET A 213 -4.57 9.22 16.38
N LEU A 214 -4.08 8.60 17.47
CA LEU A 214 -3.99 9.28 18.77
C LEU A 214 -3.00 10.45 18.73
N ASP A 215 -1.84 10.32 18.06
CA ASP A 215 -0.87 11.41 17.92
C ASP A 215 -1.50 12.63 17.23
N GLN A 216 -2.23 12.39 16.13
CA GLN A 216 -2.96 13.44 15.42
C GLN A 216 -4.00 14.11 16.32
N ARG A 217 -4.80 13.32 17.07
CA ARG A 217 -5.84 13.85 17.97
C ARG A 217 -5.29 14.59 19.18
N LEU A 218 -4.13 14.18 19.70
CA LEU A 218 -3.44 14.89 20.78
C LEU A 218 -2.86 16.22 20.30
N GLY A 219 -2.55 16.33 19.00
CA GLY A 219 -1.91 17.47 18.39
C GLY A 219 -0.38 17.33 18.32
N LYS A 220 0.22 18.05 17.36
CA LYS A 220 1.63 17.92 17.00
C LYS A 220 2.57 17.95 18.20
N GLY A 221 3.33 16.86 18.39
CA GLY A 221 4.37 16.74 19.41
C GLY A 221 3.86 16.44 20.82
N ASN A 222 2.55 16.30 21.03
CA ASN A 222 2.02 15.98 22.36
C ASN A 222 2.18 14.50 22.71
N LEU A 223 2.09 13.57 21.75
CA LEU A 223 2.42 12.16 22.01
C LEU A 223 3.88 12.00 22.45
N LEU A 224 4.80 12.76 21.87
CA LEU A 224 6.21 12.77 22.27
C LEU A 224 6.37 13.16 23.74
N LYS A 225 5.66 14.20 24.20
CA LYS A 225 5.65 14.60 25.62
C LYS A 225 5.06 13.51 26.52
N VAL A 226 4.01 12.80 26.05
CA VAL A 226 3.42 11.66 26.77
C VAL A 226 4.45 10.56 26.92
N ILE A 227 5.13 10.18 25.84
CA ILE A 227 6.18 9.17 25.84
C ILE A 227 7.29 9.57 26.81
N ASN A 228 7.84 10.78 26.71
CA ASN A 228 8.91 11.24 27.60
C ASN A 228 8.49 11.19 29.07
N LYS A 229 7.24 11.54 29.38
CA LYS A 229 6.71 11.47 30.74
C LYS A 229 6.59 10.03 31.25
N ILE A 230 6.12 9.11 30.42
CA ILE A 230 6.05 7.68 30.75
C ILE A 230 7.46 7.15 31.01
N MET A 231 8.42 7.49 30.15
CA MET A 231 9.79 7.05 30.30
C MET A 231 10.40 7.55 31.62
N ILE A 232 10.18 8.81 32.00
CA ILE A 232 10.61 9.36 33.30
C ILE A 232 9.91 8.65 34.47
N SER A 233 8.61 8.39 34.37
CA SER A 233 7.87 7.64 35.39
C SER A 233 8.44 6.22 35.56
N THR A 234 8.79 5.53 34.46
CA THR A 234 9.49 4.24 34.52
C THR A 234 10.85 4.35 35.19
N MET A 235 11.68 5.34 34.81
CA MET A 235 12.99 5.56 35.43
C MET A 235 12.91 5.84 36.94
N SER A 236 11.87 6.55 37.38
CA SER A 236 11.66 6.88 38.79
C SER A 236 11.12 5.71 39.63
N GLY A 237 10.74 4.60 39.00
CA GLY A 237 10.08 3.48 39.67
C GLY A 237 8.58 3.69 39.93
N GLU A 238 7.93 4.73 39.39
CA GLU A 238 6.47 4.92 39.54
C GLU A 238 5.67 3.79 38.88
N LEU A 239 6.24 3.16 37.85
CA LEU A 239 5.64 2.10 37.04
C LEU A 239 6.23 0.72 37.33
N GLU A 240 6.41 0.34 38.60
CA GLU A 240 6.99 -0.97 38.97
C GLU A 240 6.23 -2.16 38.36
N ASN A 241 4.90 -2.04 38.28
CA ASN A 241 4.03 -3.09 37.74
C ASN A 241 3.77 -2.95 36.23
N GLY A 242 4.51 -2.10 35.51
CA GLY A 242 4.31 -1.85 34.10
C GLY A 242 3.21 -0.82 33.77
N LEU A 243 3.14 -0.46 32.49
CA LEU A 243 2.23 0.52 31.91
C LEU A 243 0.87 -0.11 31.61
N SER A 244 -0.19 0.47 32.16
CA SER A 244 -1.57 0.11 31.79
C SER A 244 -2.17 1.12 30.82
N THR A 245 -3.14 0.67 30.03
CA THR A 245 -3.95 1.53 29.15
C THR A 245 -4.55 2.70 29.93
N ASN A 246 -5.09 2.43 31.13
CA ASN A 246 -5.68 3.46 31.99
C ASN A 246 -4.64 4.50 32.45
N HIS A 247 -3.43 4.08 32.81
CA HIS A 247 -2.37 5.02 33.19
C HIS A 247 -1.95 5.88 31.98
N PHE A 248 -1.73 5.24 30.82
CA PHE A 248 -1.38 5.93 29.59
C PHE A 248 -2.37 7.05 29.24
N PHE A 249 -3.68 6.75 29.23
CA PHE A 249 -4.71 7.74 28.97
C PHE A 249 -4.86 8.80 30.07
N LYS A 250 -4.47 8.53 31.32
CA LYS A 250 -4.37 9.57 32.36
C LYS A 250 -3.24 10.56 32.02
N VAL A 251 -2.10 10.08 31.52
CA VAL A 251 -0.97 10.93 31.10
C VAL A 251 -1.37 11.76 29.87
N CYS A 252 -2.00 11.15 28.87
CA CYS A 252 -2.52 11.85 27.69
C CYS A 252 -3.45 13.01 28.06
N ARG A 253 -4.43 12.78 28.95
CA ARG A 253 -5.36 13.82 29.43
C ARG A 253 -4.66 14.95 30.19
N LYS A 254 -3.59 14.65 30.94
CA LYS A 254 -2.81 15.69 31.64
C LYS A 254 -2.06 16.61 30.67
N ILE A 255 -1.66 16.10 29.51
CA ILE A 255 -0.88 16.87 28.51
C ILE A 255 -1.80 17.59 27.52
N SER A 256 -2.87 16.92 27.07
CA SER A 256 -3.86 17.47 26.15
C SER A 256 -5.26 17.36 26.78
N ALA A 257 -5.63 18.36 27.57
CA ALA A 257 -6.91 18.39 28.28
C ALA A 257 -8.11 18.61 27.34
N SER A 258 -7.88 19.21 26.16
CA SER A 258 -8.92 19.48 25.17
C SER A 258 -9.28 18.28 24.29
N ALA A 259 -8.48 17.21 24.31
CA ALA A 259 -8.71 16.04 23.48
C ALA A 259 -9.81 15.13 24.06
N GLU A 260 -10.77 14.74 23.23
CA GLU A 260 -11.85 13.82 23.61
C GLU A 260 -11.37 12.36 23.61
N LEU A 261 -10.66 11.98 24.67
CA LEU A 261 -9.96 10.69 24.74
C LEU A 261 -10.82 9.51 25.19
N LYS A 262 -11.94 9.77 25.90
CA LYS A 262 -12.84 8.71 26.37
C LYS A 262 -13.53 8.03 25.19
N SER A 263 -14.22 8.81 24.38
CA SER A 263 -14.91 8.34 23.18
C SER A 263 -13.93 7.65 22.21
N PHE A 264 -12.72 8.18 22.06
CA PHE A 264 -11.66 7.54 21.28
C PHE A 264 -11.32 6.13 21.80
N ALA A 265 -11.04 6.00 23.10
CA ALA A 265 -10.69 4.70 23.67
C ALA A 265 -11.86 3.71 23.59
N ASP A 266 -13.09 4.17 23.86
CA ASP A 266 -14.30 3.34 23.77
C ASP A 266 -14.50 2.78 22.35
N GLN A 267 -14.18 3.55 21.30
CA GLN A 267 -14.35 3.13 19.89
C GLN A 267 -13.22 2.25 19.35
N TRP A 268 -11.96 2.58 19.64
CA TRP A 268 -10.79 2.00 18.96
C TRP A 268 -10.00 0.99 19.78
N ILE A 269 -10.15 1.02 21.10
CA ILE A 269 -9.38 0.21 22.04
C ILE A 269 -10.28 -0.83 22.71
N PHE A 270 -11.39 -0.37 23.28
CA PHE A 270 -12.35 -1.22 23.97
C PHE A 270 -13.45 -1.77 23.05
N GLY A 271 -13.72 -1.08 21.94
CA GLY A 271 -14.58 -1.55 20.86
C GLY A 271 -13.82 -2.29 19.77
N SER A 272 -14.53 -3.12 18.99
CA SER A 272 -13.98 -3.81 17.83
C SER A 272 -14.59 -3.30 16.52
N GLY A 273 -13.90 -3.64 15.43
CA GLY A 273 -14.28 -3.21 14.10
C GLY A 273 -13.66 -1.89 13.65
N CYS A 274 -13.73 -1.67 12.34
CA CYS A 274 -13.36 -0.44 11.66
C CYS A 274 -14.59 0.11 10.91
N PRO A 275 -14.75 1.44 10.83
CA PRO A 275 -15.82 2.04 10.07
C PRO A 275 -15.65 1.80 8.56
N ILE A 276 -16.75 1.42 7.92
CA ILE A 276 -16.92 1.45 6.47
C ILE A 276 -17.83 2.63 6.15
N PHE A 277 -17.27 3.68 5.55
CA PHE A 277 -18.02 4.87 5.16
C PHE A 277 -18.49 4.74 3.72
N ARG A 278 -19.81 4.66 3.51
CA ARG A 278 -20.45 4.82 2.20
C ARG A 278 -20.77 6.29 2.00
N LEU A 279 -20.08 6.92 1.06
CA LEU A 279 -20.09 8.36 0.86
C LEU A 279 -20.65 8.68 -0.53
N ALA A 280 -21.54 9.67 -0.58
CA ALA A 280 -22.09 10.21 -1.81
C ALA A 280 -22.11 11.73 -1.72
N PHE A 281 -22.07 12.41 -2.87
CA PHE A 281 -22.15 13.86 -2.94
C PHE A 281 -22.94 14.32 -4.15
N LYS A 282 -23.58 15.48 -4.01
CA LYS A 282 -24.35 16.13 -5.07
C LYS A 282 -24.09 17.63 -5.03
N PHE A 283 -23.73 18.20 -6.18
CA PHE A 283 -23.52 19.64 -6.26
C PHE A 283 -24.81 20.40 -6.60
N ASN A 284 -25.24 21.29 -5.71
CA ASN A 284 -26.40 22.15 -5.90
C ASN A 284 -25.98 23.54 -6.41
N ARG A 285 -25.99 23.71 -7.74
CA ARG A 285 -25.63 24.96 -8.43
C ARG A 285 -26.42 26.18 -7.99
N LYS A 286 -27.70 26.02 -7.64
CA LYS A 286 -28.58 27.15 -7.27
C LYS A 286 -28.20 27.72 -5.90
N LYS A 287 -27.87 26.83 -4.96
CA LYS A 287 -27.44 27.19 -3.61
C LYS A 287 -25.93 27.41 -3.49
N LEU A 288 -25.13 26.96 -4.46
CA LEU A 288 -23.67 26.88 -4.38
C LEU A 288 -23.23 26.10 -3.13
N VAL A 289 -23.77 24.88 -2.98
CA VAL A 289 -23.38 23.96 -1.91
C VAL A 289 -23.16 22.56 -2.47
N VAL A 290 -22.23 21.82 -1.88
CA VAL A 290 -22.06 20.38 -2.09
C VAL A 290 -22.81 19.65 -0.99
N GLU A 291 -23.92 19.00 -1.33
CA GLU A 291 -24.68 18.13 -0.44
C GLU A 291 -23.93 16.80 -0.31
N VAL A 292 -23.37 16.52 0.87
CA VAL A 292 -22.65 15.29 1.21
C VAL A 292 -23.58 14.37 2.01
N THR A 293 -23.66 13.12 1.61
CA THR A 293 -24.37 12.04 2.33
C THR A 293 -23.36 10.99 2.76
N MET A 294 -23.42 10.59 4.03
CA MET A 294 -22.52 9.61 4.61
C MET A 294 -23.31 8.60 5.43
N LEU A 295 -23.10 7.32 5.13
CA LEU A 295 -23.60 6.19 5.92
C LEU A 295 -22.39 5.43 6.48
N GLN A 296 -22.43 5.07 7.76
CA GLN A 296 -21.39 4.25 8.38
C GLN A 296 -21.88 2.83 8.71
N GLU A 297 -21.02 1.87 8.40
CA GLU A 297 -21.12 0.47 8.80
C GLU A 297 -19.87 0.08 9.60
N ASN A 298 -19.86 -1.12 10.18
CA ASN A 298 -18.75 -1.65 10.95
C ASN A 298 -18.31 -2.99 10.33
N THR A 299 -17.00 -3.19 10.09
CA THR A 299 -16.43 -4.45 9.60
C THR A 299 -16.80 -5.66 10.47
N ASN A 300 -16.99 -5.45 11.78
CA ASN A 300 -17.31 -6.47 12.76
C ASN A 300 -18.78 -6.45 13.21
N ARG A 301 -19.71 -6.01 12.35
CA ARG A 301 -21.13 -5.68 12.68
C ARG A 301 -21.87 -6.69 13.57
N ASN A 302 -21.56 -7.98 13.45
CA ASN A 302 -22.27 -9.05 14.17
C ASN A 302 -21.59 -9.48 15.47
N HIS A 303 -20.46 -8.86 15.83
CA HIS A 303 -19.71 -9.23 17.02
C HIS A 303 -20.23 -8.49 18.27
N PRO A 304 -20.31 -9.14 19.46
CA PRO A 304 -20.84 -8.51 20.68
C PRO A 304 -20.13 -7.23 21.11
N THR A 305 -18.83 -7.13 20.77
CA THR A 305 -17.96 -6.01 21.12
C THR A 305 -17.87 -4.95 20.02
N ALA A 306 -18.64 -5.10 18.95
CA ALA A 306 -18.60 -4.20 17.81
C ALA A 306 -18.97 -2.77 18.22
N THR A 307 -18.14 -1.82 17.81
CA THR A 307 -18.43 -0.40 18.00
C THR A 307 -19.72 -0.04 17.27
N LYS A 308 -20.77 0.29 18.03
CA LYS A 308 -22.11 0.54 17.48
C LYS A 308 -22.17 1.73 16.53
N LYS A 309 -21.38 2.76 16.82
CA LYS A 309 -21.31 4.01 16.07
C LYS A 309 -19.95 4.65 16.30
N PHE A 310 -19.31 5.05 15.22
CA PHE A 310 -18.09 5.81 15.27
C PHE A 310 -18.38 7.31 15.22
N THR A 311 -17.64 8.09 16.01
CA THR A 311 -17.82 9.54 16.13
C THR A 311 -16.50 10.29 16.16
N GLY A 312 -16.51 11.51 15.63
CA GLY A 312 -15.35 12.39 15.61
C GLY A 312 -15.31 13.34 14.41
N PRO A 313 -14.30 14.22 14.35
CA PRO A 313 -14.10 15.12 13.22
C PRO A 313 -13.66 14.33 11.98
N PHE A 314 -14.23 14.65 10.82
CA PHE A 314 -13.92 14.04 9.54
C PHE A 314 -13.70 15.14 8.50
N THR A 315 -12.60 15.06 7.76
CA THR A 315 -12.19 16.11 6.84
C THR A 315 -12.63 15.77 5.42
N VAL A 316 -13.39 16.67 4.79
CA VAL A 316 -13.80 16.59 3.38
C VAL A 316 -13.15 17.73 2.63
N ARG A 317 -12.33 17.43 1.60
CA ARG A 317 -11.66 18.45 0.79
C ARG A 317 -12.30 18.53 -0.59
N VAL A 318 -12.92 19.67 -0.86
CA VAL A 318 -13.64 19.98 -2.10
C VAL A 318 -12.68 20.73 -3.02
N HIS A 319 -12.41 20.20 -4.21
CA HIS A 319 -11.58 20.85 -5.22
C HIS A 319 -12.46 21.57 -6.22
N GLU A 320 -12.35 22.89 -6.22
CA GLU A 320 -13.09 23.80 -7.07
C GLU A 320 -12.26 24.20 -8.30
N PRO A 321 -12.90 24.73 -9.38
CA PRO A 321 -12.22 25.14 -10.60
C PRO A 321 -10.98 26.00 -10.35
N LYS A 322 -9.96 25.82 -11.20
CA LYS A 322 -8.64 26.43 -11.07
C LYS A 322 -7.78 25.81 -9.95
N GLY A 323 -8.17 24.64 -9.44
CA GLY A 323 -7.38 23.87 -8.46
C GLY A 323 -7.42 24.42 -7.05
N ILE A 324 -8.42 25.24 -6.74
CA ILE A 324 -8.58 25.78 -5.39
C ILE A 324 -9.25 24.70 -4.54
N ALA A 325 -8.56 24.26 -3.48
CA ALA A 325 -9.07 23.24 -2.58
C ALA A 325 -9.55 23.85 -1.26
N TYR A 326 -10.78 23.57 -0.87
CA TYR A 326 -11.34 23.94 0.43
C TYR A 326 -11.51 22.70 1.31
N SER A 327 -10.88 22.70 2.48
CA SER A 327 -11.04 21.62 3.47
C SER A 327 -12.14 22.01 4.45
N HIS A 328 -13.17 21.17 4.53
CA HIS A 328 -14.29 21.31 5.44
C HIS A 328 -14.19 20.21 6.50
N GLN A 329 -14.23 20.59 7.77
CA GLN A 329 -14.31 19.65 8.86
C GLN A 329 -15.78 19.45 9.22
N ILE A 330 -16.28 18.22 9.05
CA ILE A 330 -17.59 17.80 9.53
C ILE A 330 -17.42 16.96 10.79
N PHE A 331 -18.42 16.95 11.67
CA PHE A 331 -18.38 16.08 12.85
C PHE A 331 -19.33 14.89 12.63
N ILE A 332 -18.83 13.67 12.79
CA ILE A 332 -19.63 12.44 12.68
C ILE A 332 -20.22 12.14 14.07
N ASP A 333 -21.55 12.10 14.14
CA ASP A 333 -22.32 11.82 15.36
C ASP A 333 -23.55 10.93 15.11
N GLU A 334 -23.87 10.61 13.85
CA GLU A 334 -25.03 9.84 13.42
C GLU A 334 -24.61 8.67 12.51
N MET A 335 -25.46 7.63 12.42
CA MET A 335 -25.20 6.48 11.53
C MET A 335 -25.35 6.86 10.05
N GLU A 336 -26.31 7.72 9.75
CA GLU A 336 -26.51 8.35 8.45
C GLU A 336 -26.52 9.85 8.68
N LYS A 337 -25.73 10.60 7.92
CA LYS A 337 -25.59 12.05 8.07
C LYS A 337 -25.59 12.73 6.70
N VAL A 338 -26.36 13.80 6.59
CA VAL A 338 -26.38 14.68 5.41
C VAL A 338 -25.87 16.06 5.82
N VAL A 339 -24.89 16.59 5.10
CA VAL A 339 -24.27 17.90 5.38
C VAL A 339 -24.17 18.72 4.11
N GLU A 340 -24.52 20.01 4.17
CA GLU A 340 -24.29 20.96 3.08
C GLU A 340 -22.93 21.66 3.28
N LEU A 341 -21.99 21.49 2.35
CA LEU A 341 -20.69 22.16 2.36
C LEU A 341 -20.74 23.41 1.45
N PRO A 342 -20.28 24.59 1.90
CA PRO A 342 -20.30 25.79 1.09
C PRO A 342 -19.31 25.70 -0.07
N TYR A 343 -19.75 26.12 -1.26
CA TYR A 343 -18.92 26.21 -2.46
C TYR A 343 -18.56 27.68 -2.73
N HIS A 344 -17.27 27.98 -2.83
CA HIS A 344 -16.75 29.35 -2.75
C HIS A 344 -16.55 30.01 -4.13
N THR A 345 -16.32 29.20 -5.16
CA THR A 345 -16.08 29.70 -6.52
C THR A 345 -17.35 30.31 -7.08
N LYS A 346 -17.35 31.63 -7.16
CA LYS A 346 -18.43 32.39 -7.77
C LYS A 346 -18.31 32.28 -9.29
N TYR A 347 -19.29 31.63 -9.93
CA TYR A 347 -19.49 31.76 -11.37
C TYR A 347 -19.70 33.23 -11.70
N LYS A 348 -18.70 33.89 -12.30
CA LYS A 348 -18.95 35.15 -13.00
C LYS A 348 -19.92 34.83 -14.11
N ARG A 349 -21.18 35.25 -13.98
CA ARG A 349 -22.19 35.16 -15.05
C ARG A 349 -21.67 35.99 -16.23
N ALA A 350 -20.96 35.37 -17.17
CA ALA A 350 -20.56 36.00 -18.43
C ALA A 350 -21.77 36.67 -19.12
N GLY A 351 -22.95 36.05 -19.01
CA GLY A 351 -24.21 36.59 -19.52
C GLY A 351 -24.74 37.87 -18.84
N GLN A 352 -24.30 38.26 -17.63
CA GLN A 352 -24.74 39.52 -17.01
C GLN A 352 -23.95 40.73 -17.51
N LYS A 353 -22.66 40.56 -17.84
CA LYS A 353 -21.84 41.62 -18.45
C LYS A 353 -22.33 41.89 -19.88
N LEU A 354 -22.65 40.83 -20.63
CA LEU A 354 -23.26 40.91 -21.97
C LEU A 354 -24.64 41.61 -21.95
N LYS A 355 -25.52 41.26 -21.00
CA LYS A 355 -26.83 41.93 -20.82
C LYS A 355 -26.72 43.39 -20.39
N LYS A 356 -25.68 43.76 -19.64
CA LYS A 356 -25.43 45.15 -19.21
C LYS A 356 -24.86 45.99 -20.35
N LEU A 357 -23.99 45.41 -21.19
CA LEU A 357 -23.44 46.04 -22.40
C LEU A 357 -24.48 46.20 -23.52
N GLN A 358 -25.41 45.24 -23.67
CA GLN A 358 -26.58 45.37 -24.55
C GLN A 358 -27.57 46.44 -24.07
N LYS A 359 -27.82 46.55 -22.75
CA LYS A 359 -28.66 47.61 -22.17
C LYS A 359 -28.06 49.01 -22.29
N LEU A 360 -26.74 49.12 -22.39
CA LEU A 360 -26.02 50.38 -22.61
C LEU A 360 -25.84 50.72 -24.10
N GLY A 361 -26.35 49.88 -25.02
CA GLY A 361 -26.33 50.14 -26.46
C GLY A 361 -24.96 49.98 -27.13
N ILE A 362 -23.97 49.40 -26.44
CA ILE A 362 -22.58 49.32 -26.92
C ILE A 362 -22.38 48.15 -27.90
N VAL A 363 -23.21 47.10 -27.82
CA VAL A 363 -23.15 45.93 -28.72
C VAL A 363 -24.54 45.66 -29.29
N THR A 364 -24.67 45.64 -30.62
CA THR A 364 -25.90 45.30 -31.35
C THR A 364 -25.60 44.21 -32.40
N GLY A 365 -25.89 42.96 -32.08
CA GLY A 365 -25.69 41.81 -32.99
C GLY A 365 -25.56 40.48 -32.25
N PRO A 366 -25.92 39.33 -32.87
CA PRO A 366 -25.87 38.03 -32.23
C PRO A 366 -24.44 37.49 -32.10
N GLU A 367 -24.29 36.56 -31.16
CA GLU A 367 -23.07 35.98 -30.59
C GLU A 367 -21.96 35.64 -31.61
N THR A 368 -20.82 36.31 -31.49
CA THR A 368 -19.51 35.78 -31.90
C THR A 368 -18.49 36.15 -30.85
N GLU A 369 -18.03 35.14 -30.11
CA GLU A 369 -17.04 35.22 -29.05
C GLU A 369 -15.63 35.40 -29.62
N GLN A 370 -15.01 36.54 -29.33
CA GLN A 370 -13.56 36.62 -29.14
C GLN A 370 -13.33 37.58 -27.97
N ALA A 371 -12.99 37.01 -26.81
CA ALA A 371 -12.43 37.75 -25.69
C ALA A 371 -11.02 37.21 -25.46
N GLU A 372 -10.06 37.85 -26.12
CA GLU A 372 -8.68 37.92 -25.64
C GLU A 372 -8.68 38.77 -24.35
N GLU A 373 -8.04 38.25 -23.30
CA GLU A 373 -7.40 38.92 -22.17
C GLU A 373 -7.56 38.11 -20.87
N GLU A 374 -6.50 37.42 -20.47
CA GLU A 374 -5.83 37.51 -19.16
C GLU A 374 -4.86 36.32 -19.03
N ASP A 375 -3.70 36.47 -19.69
CA ASP A 375 -2.53 35.61 -19.51
C ASP A 375 -1.46 36.44 -18.80
N GLU A 376 -1.57 36.52 -17.48
CA GLU A 376 -0.61 37.24 -16.64
C GLU A 376 -0.42 36.46 -15.33
N PHE A 377 0.07 35.21 -15.42
CA PHE A 377 0.87 34.53 -14.37
C PHE A 377 1.36 33.14 -14.83
N GLN A 378 2.01 33.03 -15.99
CA GLN A 378 2.83 31.85 -16.33
C GLN A 378 4.13 32.28 -17.05
N GLN A 379 5.00 32.95 -16.30
CA GLN A 379 6.42 33.04 -16.65
C GLN A 379 7.25 32.65 -15.44
N GLU A 380 7.38 31.33 -15.23
CA GLU A 380 8.62 30.70 -14.76
C GLU A 380 8.45 29.19 -14.90
N PHE A 381 9.44 28.54 -15.54
CA PHE A 381 9.50 27.12 -15.90
C PHE A 381 8.76 26.66 -17.16
N SER A 382 9.25 27.07 -18.34
CA SER A 382 10.04 26.16 -19.21
C SER A 382 10.27 26.80 -20.57
N SER A 383 11.52 26.88 -21.01
CA SER A 383 11.84 27.14 -22.41
C SER A 383 13.15 26.48 -22.79
N ALA A 384 13.08 25.44 -23.62
CA ALA A 384 14.08 25.14 -24.64
C ALA A 384 13.52 24.11 -25.63
N ALA A 385 12.98 24.57 -26.76
CA ALA A 385 12.98 23.85 -28.05
C ALA A 385 12.55 24.81 -29.20
N PRO A 386 13.00 24.57 -30.44
CA PRO A 386 13.29 25.62 -31.41
C PRO A 386 12.17 25.97 -32.39
N VAL A 387 12.37 27.13 -33.00
CA VAL A 387 11.57 27.79 -34.03
C VAL A 387 11.54 27.00 -35.35
N GLY A 388 10.33 26.82 -35.91
CA GLY A 388 10.10 26.60 -37.35
C GLY A 388 9.11 25.50 -37.70
N SER A 389 7.83 25.83 -37.91
CA SER A 389 6.96 25.18 -38.91
C SER A 389 5.65 25.96 -39.11
N GLU A 390 5.17 25.96 -40.35
CA GLU A 390 3.98 26.64 -40.89
C GLU A 390 2.65 26.15 -40.26
N PRO A 391 1.55 26.94 -40.32
CA PRO A 391 0.31 26.59 -39.64
C PRO A 391 -0.46 25.44 -40.33
N ALA A 392 -0.73 24.38 -39.55
CA ALA A 392 -1.57 23.25 -39.92
C ALA A 392 -3.07 23.63 -40.05
N PRO A 393 -3.87 22.89 -40.84
CA PRO A 393 -5.28 23.19 -41.10
C PRO A 393 -6.14 22.99 -39.84
N LYS A 394 -7.20 23.80 -39.70
CA LYS A 394 -8.14 23.80 -38.56
C LYS A 394 -8.80 22.43 -38.38
N ASP A 395 -8.31 21.68 -37.40
CA ASP A 395 -8.91 20.42 -36.95
C ASP A 395 -10.18 20.71 -36.11
N LYS A 396 -11.26 19.97 -36.38
CA LYS A 396 -12.57 20.08 -35.72
C LYS A 396 -12.62 19.26 -34.42
N SER A 397 -11.48 19.06 -33.79
CA SER A 397 -11.28 18.21 -32.60
C SER A 397 -10.96 19.04 -31.33
N LYS A 398 -11.22 20.35 -31.31
CA LYS A 398 -11.14 21.11 -30.06
C LYS A 398 -12.27 20.66 -29.13
N PRO A 399 -11.97 20.26 -27.88
CA PRO A 399 -13.02 20.03 -26.90
C PRO A 399 -13.77 21.35 -26.73
N ASP A 400 -15.09 21.25 -26.69
CA ASP A 400 -16.01 22.35 -26.49
C ASP A 400 -15.63 23.08 -25.19
N LEU A 401 -14.87 24.17 -25.29
CA LEU A 401 -14.39 24.99 -24.16
C LEU A 401 -15.58 25.47 -23.31
N ASP A 402 -16.75 25.61 -23.94
CA ASP A 402 -18.01 26.00 -23.33
C ASP A 402 -18.66 24.88 -22.47
N GLN A 403 -18.21 23.62 -22.60
CA GLN A 403 -18.53 22.52 -21.68
C GLN A 403 -17.53 22.40 -20.52
N LEU A 404 -16.28 22.82 -20.71
CA LEU A 404 -15.27 22.86 -19.65
C LEU A 404 -15.61 23.92 -18.59
N ASP A 405 -16.13 25.08 -19.02
CA ASP A 405 -16.64 26.14 -18.13
C ASP A 405 -17.94 25.75 -17.38
N ARG A 406 -18.58 24.63 -17.76
CA ARG A 406 -19.73 24.05 -17.05
C ARG A 406 -19.33 23.08 -15.94
N ARG A 407 -18.05 22.78 -15.71
CA ARG A 407 -17.67 21.93 -14.56
C ARG A 407 -17.84 22.70 -13.26
N SER A 408 -18.52 22.07 -12.32
CA SER A 408 -18.95 22.72 -11.09
C SER A 408 -18.38 22.16 -9.80
N LEU A 409 -17.59 21.11 -9.93
CA LEU A 409 -16.76 20.52 -8.92
C LEU A 409 -15.68 19.76 -9.69
N GLU A 410 -14.40 19.98 -9.39
CA GLU A 410 -13.30 19.28 -10.09
C GLU A 410 -13.15 17.86 -9.55
N TRP A 411 -12.99 17.68 -8.24
CA TRP A 411 -13.08 16.40 -7.53
C TRP A 411 -13.28 16.63 -6.02
N ILE A 412 -13.53 15.56 -5.27
CA ILE A 412 -13.65 15.61 -3.80
C ILE A 412 -12.70 14.59 -3.17
N ARG A 413 -12.14 14.89 -1.99
CA ARG A 413 -11.31 13.95 -1.23
C ARG A 413 -11.94 13.74 0.15
N TRP A 414 -11.88 12.50 0.60
CA TRP A 414 -12.45 12.05 1.88
C TRP A 414 -11.32 11.61 2.78
N ASP A 415 -11.20 12.26 3.94
CA ASP A 415 -10.10 12.06 4.90
C ASP A 415 -8.71 12.05 4.21
N PRO A 416 -8.30 13.17 3.57
CA PRO A 416 -7.03 13.23 2.85
C PRO A 416 -5.81 13.09 3.77
N ASP A 417 -5.95 13.47 5.05
CA ASP A 417 -4.85 13.42 6.02
C ASP A 417 -4.72 12.02 6.67
N GLY A 418 -5.72 11.15 6.50
CA GLY A 418 -5.73 9.79 7.04
C GLY A 418 -5.90 9.79 8.55
N ASP A 419 -6.78 10.64 9.07
CA ASP A 419 -7.09 10.76 10.49
C ASP A 419 -7.93 9.58 11.01
N TRP A 420 -8.50 8.79 10.09
CA TRP A 420 -9.35 7.65 10.37
C TRP A 420 -8.79 6.34 9.82
N LEU A 421 -8.70 5.34 10.69
CA LEU A 421 -8.62 3.93 10.28
C LEU A 421 -10.00 3.53 9.74
N CYS A 422 -10.21 3.65 8.42
CA CYS A 422 -11.50 3.42 7.81
C CYS A 422 -11.40 2.88 6.38
N LEU A 423 -12.48 2.24 5.93
CA LEU A 423 -12.70 1.95 4.51
C LEU A 423 -13.66 3.00 3.94
N LYS A 424 -13.36 3.50 2.74
CA LYS A 424 -14.12 4.55 2.08
C LYS A 424 -14.68 4.01 0.77
N VAL A 425 -16.01 3.98 0.66
CA VAL A 425 -16.75 3.52 -0.51
C VAL A 425 -17.50 4.70 -1.10
N TYR A 426 -17.06 5.18 -2.25
CA TYR A 426 -17.69 6.28 -2.96
C TYR A 426 -17.33 6.23 -4.44
N ASP A 427 -18.13 6.91 -5.26
CA ASP A 427 -17.87 7.04 -6.68
C ASP A 427 -17.80 8.52 -7.08
N GLN A 428 -16.99 8.78 -8.11
CA GLN A 428 -16.87 10.08 -8.76
C GLN A 428 -16.88 9.87 -10.27
N LEU A 429 -17.13 10.94 -11.03
CA LEU A 429 -17.04 10.86 -12.48
C LEU A 429 -15.60 10.54 -12.90
N ARG A 430 -15.43 9.80 -14.00
CA ARG A 430 -14.12 9.49 -14.59
C ARG A 430 -13.23 10.72 -14.74
N SER A 431 -13.80 11.83 -15.22
CA SER A 431 -13.05 13.08 -15.37
C SER A 431 -12.49 13.59 -14.03
N MET A 432 -13.21 13.41 -12.92
CA MET A 432 -12.75 13.81 -11.59
C MET A 432 -11.54 12.97 -11.16
N TRP A 433 -11.57 11.66 -11.41
CA TRP A 433 -10.44 10.77 -11.15
C TRP A 433 -9.20 11.10 -11.99
N ILE A 434 -9.38 11.45 -13.26
CA ILE A 434 -8.27 11.86 -14.13
C ILE A 434 -7.66 13.19 -13.65
N GLU A 435 -8.48 14.17 -13.26
CA GLU A 435 -7.99 15.44 -12.70
C GLU A 435 -7.27 15.23 -11.36
N GLN A 436 -7.83 14.39 -10.47
CA GLN A 436 -7.18 14.00 -9.21
C GLN A 436 -5.81 13.35 -9.48
N LEU A 437 -5.74 12.43 -10.43
CA LEU A 437 -4.49 11.75 -10.79
C LEU A 437 -3.44 12.70 -11.38
N ALA A 438 -3.87 13.77 -12.06
CA ALA A 438 -2.98 14.71 -12.71
C ALA A 438 -2.50 15.86 -11.81
N ARG A 439 -3.27 16.23 -10.78
CA ARG A 439 -3.10 17.50 -10.05
C ARG A 439 -2.97 17.36 -8.54
N ASP A 440 -3.35 16.23 -7.96
CA ASP A 440 -3.18 16.02 -6.52
C ASP A 440 -1.68 15.83 -6.19
N LEU A 441 -1.31 16.05 -4.92
CA LEU A 441 0.07 15.92 -4.46
C LEU A 441 0.25 14.68 -3.58
N ASP A 442 -0.84 14.07 -3.14
CA ASP A 442 -0.84 12.93 -2.25
C ASP A 442 -0.80 11.61 -3.03
N VAL A 443 0.20 10.78 -2.73
CA VAL A 443 0.39 9.46 -3.34
C VAL A 443 -0.81 8.54 -3.12
N VAL A 444 -1.51 8.67 -1.98
CA VAL A 444 -2.70 7.87 -1.68
C VAL A 444 -3.85 8.27 -2.61
N ALA A 445 -3.95 9.55 -2.96
CA ALA A 445 -4.91 10.06 -3.94
C ALA A 445 -4.69 9.46 -5.32
N HIS A 446 -3.43 9.44 -5.75
CA HIS A 446 -3.07 8.89 -7.05
C HIS A 446 -3.33 7.40 -7.10
N HIS A 447 -2.94 6.68 -6.05
CA HIS A 447 -3.18 5.25 -5.95
C HIS A 447 -4.68 4.92 -6.01
N GLU A 448 -5.50 5.64 -5.23
CA GLU A 448 -6.95 5.50 -5.27
C GLU A 448 -7.53 5.81 -6.65
N ALA A 449 -7.07 6.88 -7.31
CA ALA A 449 -7.51 7.23 -8.65
C ALA A 449 -7.14 6.17 -9.69
N VAL A 450 -5.93 5.61 -9.65
CA VAL A 450 -5.49 4.54 -10.55
C VAL A 450 -6.37 3.30 -10.41
N VAL A 451 -6.59 2.84 -9.18
CA VAL A 451 -7.42 1.66 -8.89
C VAL A 451 -8.87 1.87 -9.35
N ARG A 452 -9.42 3.08 -9.16
CA ARG A 452 -10.80 3.42 -9.59
C ARG A 452 -10.92 3.59 -11.10
N LEU A 453 -9.90 4.14 -11.75
CA LEU A 453 -9.85 4.27 -13.21
C LEU A 453 -9.80 2.89 -13.88
N ALA A 454 -9.17 1.89 -13.25
CA ALA A 454 -9.13 0.51 -13.74
C ALA A 454 -10.53 -0.14 -13.86
N THR A 455 -11.56 0.38 -13.18
CA THR A 455 -12.94 -0.11 -13.30
C THR A 455 -13.77 0.68 -14.32
N MET A 456 -13.20 1.72 -14.94
CA MET A 456 -13.88 2.64 -15.85
C MET A 456 -13.19 2.69 -17.23
N PRO A 457 -13.34 1.65 -18.06
CA PRO A 457 -12.70 1.58 -19.37
C PRO A 457 -13.12 2.77 -20.26
N ASP A 458 -12.13 3.40 -20.88
CA ASP A 458 -12.24 4.54 -21.81
C ASP A 458 -10.84 4.86 -22.38
N ASN A 459 -10.78 5.50 -23.55
CA ASN A 459 -9.52 5.92 -24.17
C ASN A 459 -8.77 6.92 -23.29
N LEU A 460 -9.50 7.83 -22.63
CA LEU A 460 -8.92 8.83 -21.72
C LEU A 460 -8.31 8.18 -20.48
N THR A 461 -8.98 7.18 -19.91
CA THR A 461 -8.48 6.36 -18.79
C THR A 461 -7.16 5.70 -19.19
N THR A 462 -7.14 5.02 -20.33
CA THR A 462 -5.96 4.33 -20.86
C THR A 462 -4.78 5.29 -21.06
N MET A 463 -5.01 6.46 -21.65
CA MET A 463 -3.96 7.47 -21.83
C MET A 463 -3.44 8.01 -20.50
N ALA A 464 -4.32 8.25 -19.51
CA ALA A 464 -3.92 8.72 -18.19
C ALA A 464 -3.06 7.68 -17.46
N LEU A 465 -3.45 6.40 -17.46
CA LEU A 465 -2.69 5.32 -16.83
C LEU A 465 -1.35 5.07 -17.55
N MET A 466 -1.33 5.10 -18.89
CA MET A 466 -0.08 5.02 -19.66
C MET A 466 0.88 6.16 -19.32
N ARG A 467 0.37 7.39 -19.17
CA ARG A 467 1.20 8.54 -18.77
C ARG A 467 1.83 8.31 -17.40
N VAL A 468 1.04 7.86 -16.41
CA VAL A 468 1.55 7.54 -15.07
C VAL A 468 2.65 6.48 -15.16
N LEU A 469 2.41 5.37 -15.86
CA LEU A 469 3.37 4.28 -16.00
C LEU A 469 4.70 4.74 -16.62
N THR A 470 4.64 5.58 -17.66
CA THR A 470 5.83 6.04 -18.41
C THR A 470 6.62 7.17 -17.76
N ASP A 471 5.97 8.04 -16.96
CA ASP A 471 6.62 9.20 -16.37
C ASP A 471 7.33 8.83 -15.06
N GLU A 472 8.67 8.81 -15.12
CA GLU A 472 9.56 8.42 -14.02
C GLU A 472 9.46 9.32 -12.78
N ARG A 473 8.82 10.49 -12.89
CA ARG A 473 8.57 11.38 -11.74
C ARG A 473 7.49 10.84 -10.81
N HIS A 474 6.64 9.93 -11.29
CA HIS A 474 5.64 9.28 -10.46
C HIS A 474 6.29 8.25 -9.53
N PHE A 475 5.72 8.13 -8.34
CA PHE A 475 6.13 7.13 -7.36
C PHE A 475 6.09 5.71 -7.96
N TYR A 476 7.17 4.94 -7.83
CA TYR A 476 7.34 3.66 -8.54
C TYR A 476 6.21 2.65 -8.27
N ARG A 477 5.69 2.54 -7.04
CA ARG A 477 4.55 1.63 -6.76
C ARG A 477 3.27 2.06 -7.45
N LEU A 478 3.05 3.37 -7.63
CA LEU A 478 1.93 3.88 -8.41
C LEU A 478 2.07 3.47 -9.89
N ARG A 479 3.30 3.49 -10.42
CA ARG A 479 3.59 3.06 -11.79
C ARG A 479 3.39 1.55 -11.94
N MET A 480 3.81 0.75 -10.96
CA MET A 480 3.51 -0.68 -10.91
C MET A 480 1.99 -0.92 -10.93
N GLU A 481 1.23 -0.22 -10.08
CA GLU A 481 -0.23 -0.33 -10.03
C GLU A 481 -0.90 0.10 -11.34
N ALA A 482 -0.36 1.13 -12.01
CA ALA A 482 -0.83 1.55 -13.32
C ALA A 482 -0.61 0.45 -14.38
N ALA A 483 0.50 -0.30 -14.34
CA ALA A 483 0.73 -1.44 -15.22
C ALA A 483 -0.33 -2.54 -15.00
N PHE A 484 -0.60 -2.92 -13.74
CA PHE A 484 -1.64 -3.89 -13.42
C PHE A 484 -3.05 -3.40 -13.79
N SER A 485 -3.32 -2.12 -13.59
CA SER A 485 -4.59 -1.48 -13.95
C SER A 485 -4.83 -1.48 -15.45
N LEU A 486 -3.79 -1.21 -16.26
CA LEU A 486 -3.88 -1.31 -17.72
C LEU A 486 -4.24 -2.73 -18.17
N ALA A 487 -3.67 -3.76 -17.53
CA ALA A 487 -3.99 -5.16 -17.84
C ALA A 487 -5.47 -5.49 -17.61
N LYS A 488 -6.08 -4.91 -16.56
CA LYS A 488 -7.51 -5.07 -16.25
C LYS A 488 -8.43 -4.40 -17.29
N LEU A 489 -7.99 -3.31 -17.93
CA LEU A 489 -8.78 -2.57 -18.93
C LEU A 489 -8.89 -3.26 -20.29
N GLY A 490 -8.01 -4.22 -20.59
CA GLY A 490 -7.93 -4.90 -21.89
C GLY A 490 -9.18 -5.63 -22.38
N LEU A 491 -10.18 -5.77 -21.49
CA LEU A 491 -11.42 -6.49 -21.70
C LEU A 491 -12.43 -5.77 -22.62
N ASP A 492 -12.23 -4.48 -22.95
CA ASP A 492 -13.23 -3.72 -23.72
C ASP A 492 -12.91 -3.68 -25.23
N PRO A 493 -13.67 -4.39 -26.09
CA PRO A 493 -13.48 -4.39 -27.54
C PRO A 493 -13.71 -3.01 -28.19
N ASN A 494 -14.39 -2.07 -27.52
CA ASN A 494 -14.78 -0.79 -28.11
C ASN A 494 -13.73 0.31 -27.99
N HIS A 495 -12.68 0.12 -27.18
CA HIS A 495 -11.80 1.21 -26.74
C HIS A 495 -10.33 1.09 -27.20
N GLY A 496 -9.99 0.11 -28.04
CA GLY A 496 -8.64 -0.04 -28.56
C GLY A 496 -7.64 -0.42 -27.46
N SER A 497 -6.85 -1.46 -27.72
CA SER A 497 -5.96 -1.97 -26.68
C SER A 497 -4.80 -1.01 -26.38
N PRO A 498 -4.47 -0.70 -25.10
CA PRO A 498 -3.21 -0.05 -24.74
C PRO A 498 -1.98 -0.91 -25.03
N PHE A 499 -2.17 -2.23 -25.10
CA PHE A 499 -1.08 -3.20 -25.03
C PHE A 499 -0.14 -3.17 -26.21
N PRO A 500 -0.56 -2.94 -27.47
CA PRO A 500 0.37 -2.75 -28.58
C PRO A 500 1.39 -1.64 -28.32
N LYS A 501 0.95 -0.52 -27.73
CA LYS A 501 1.85 0.58 -27.36
C LYS A 501 2.73 0.18 -26.17
N LEU A 502 2.15 -0.38 -25.11
CA LEU A 502 2.92 -0.80 -23.93
C LEU A 502 3.99 -1.85 -24.27
N VAL A 503 3.66 -2.84 -25.11
CA VAL A 503 4.61 -3.85 -25.60
C VAL A 503 5.72 -3.20 -26.41
N LYS A 504 5.38 -2.27 -27.31
CA LYS A 504 6.38 -1.53 -28.08
C LYS A 504 7.33 -0.75 -27.15
N ASP A 505 6.79 0.05 -26.24
CA ASP A 505 7.56 0.87 -25.30
C ASP A 505 8.44 -0.03 -24.40
N PHE A 506 7.93 -1.19 -23.97
CA PHE A 506 8.69 -2.17 -23.20
C PHE A 506 9.87 -2.77 -23.98
N LEU A 507 9.62 -3.18 -25.24
CA LEU A 507 10.65 -3.77 -26.09
C LEU A 507 11.75 -2.75 -26.41
N GLU A 508 11.39 -1.51 -26.71
CA GLU A 508 12.36 -0.43 -26.98
C GLU A 508 13.19 -0.07 -25.74
N LYS A 509 12.60 -0.12 -24.54
CA LYS A 509 13.30 0.27 -23.30
C LYS A 509 14.15 -0.86 -22.69
N TYR A 510 13.70 -2.12 -22.75
CA TYR A 510 14.28 -3.21 -21.96
C TYR A 510 14.88 -4.36 -22.79
N CYS A 511 14.79 -4.32 -24.12
CA CYS A 511 15.30 -5.37 -25.00
C CYS A 511 16.24 -4.80 -26.06
N TYR A 512 17.12 -5.66 -26.60
CA TYR A 512 17.92 -5.29 -27.77
C TYR A 512 17.05 -5.14 -29.02
N GLU A 513 17.49 -4.29 -29.95
CA GLU A 513 16.80 -4.11 -31.23
C GLU A 513 16.71 -5.45 -31.98
N ARG A 514 15.50 -5.78 -32.45
CA ARG A 514 15.25 -7.04 -33.14
C ARG A 514 15.89 -6.99 -34.54
N ALA A 515 16.58 -8.07 -34.90
CA ALA A 515 17.03 -8.24 -36.28
C ALA A 515 15.84 -8.30 -37.25
N VAL A 516 16.03 -7.77 -38.46
CA VAL A 516 15.07 -7.85 -39.56
C VAL A 516 14.77 -9.34 -39.80
N ASN A 517 13.56 -9.79 -39.45
CA ASN A 517 13.05 -11.20 -39.50
C ASN A 517 13.16 -12.05 -38.22
N SER A 518 13.68 -11.53 -37.09
CA SER A 518 13.65 -12.26 -35.82
C SER A 518 12.39 -11.96 -35.00
N VAL A 519 11.71 -13.00 -34.55
CA VAL A 519 10.61 -12.91 -33.57
C VAL A 519 11.13 -12.98 -32.13
N MET A 520 12.40 -13.34 -31.95
CA MET A 520 13.01 -13.58 -30.64
C MET A 520 13.20 -12.26 -29.88
N THR A 521 12.87 -12.28 -28.59
CA THR A 521 13.02 -11.13 -27.70
C THR A 521 14.21 -11.32 -26.77
N ILE A 522 15.29 -10.54 -26.96
CA ILE A 522 16.50 -10.66 -26.13
C ILE A 522 16.51 -9.50 -25.11
N PRO A 523 16.38 -9.77 -23.80
CA PRO A 523 16.43 -8.72 -22.78
C PRO A 523 17.83 -8.13 -22.65
N ILE A 524 17.87 -6.84 -22.32
CA ILE A 524 19.07 -6.21 -21.78
C ILE A 524 19.21 -6.65 -20.30
N PRO A 525 20.44 -6.84 -19.78
CA PRO A 525 20.65 -7.10 -18.36
C PRO A 525 19.91 -6.10 -17.46
N ASN A 526 19.44 -6.57 -16.31
CA ASN A 526 18.72 -5.73 -15.35
C ASN A 526 19.61 -4.57 -14.88
N ASP A 527 19.07 -3.36 -14.92
CA ASP A 527 19.75 -2.19 -14.39
C ASP A 527 19.38 -2.02 -12.91
N PHE A 528 20.35 -2.27 -12.04
CA PHE A 528 20.22 -2.12 -10.59
C PHE A 528 20.78 -0.78 -10.08
N THR A 529 21.17 0.14 -10.97
CA THR A 529 21.53 1.51 -10.56
C THR A 529 20.28 2.32 -10.18
N ASN A 530 19.13 1.96 -10.74
CA ASN A 530 17.82 2.53 -10.42
C ASN A 530 16.82 1.42 -10.05
N PHE A 531 16.72 1.13 -8.75
CA PHE A 531 15.79 0.11 -8.24
C PHE A 531 14.32 0.39 -8.58
N GLN A 532 13.93 1.66 -8.73
CA GLN A 532 12.54 2.02 -9.06
C GLN A 532 12.15 1.49 -10.43
N GLU A 533 13.03 1.62 -11.42
CA GLU A 533 12.80 1.10 -12.78
C GLU A 533 12.79 -0.43 -12.81
N TYR A 534 13.62 -1.07 -12.00
CA TYR A 534 13.60 -2.53 -11.84
C TYR A 534 12.22 -3.04 -11.38
N PHE A 535 11.65 -2.43 -10.32
CA PHE A 535 10.33 -2.83 -9.82
C PHE A 535 9.21 -2.58 -10.84
N VAL A 536 9.29 -1.48 -11.60
CA VAL A 536 8.33 -1.16 -12.67
C VAL A 536 8.47 -2.16 -13.83
N LYS A 537 9.68 -2.49 -14.26
CA LYS A 537 9.95 -3.52 -15.29
C LYS A 537 9.32 -4.85 -14.89
N LYS A 538 9.57 -5.30 -13.65
CA LYS A 538 9.02 -6.55 -13.09
C LYS A 538 7.48 -6.55 -13.10
N ALA A 539 6.85 -5.43 -12.72
CA ALA A 539 5.40 -5.28 -12.75
C ALA A 539 4.84 -5.32 -14.19
N ILE A 540 5.49 -4.67 -15.16
CA ILE A 540 5.08 -4.70 -16.58
C ILE A 540 5.11 -6.14 -17.11
N CYS A 541 6.16 -6.92 -16.83
CA CYS A 541 6.25 -8.32 -17.27
C CYS A 541 5.06 -9.15 -16.77
N THR A 542 4.63 -8.93 -15.53
CA THR A 542 3.46 -9.62 -14.95
C THR A 542 2.16 -9.09 -15.57
N ALA A 543 2.04 -7.78 -15.80
CA ALA A 543 0.89 -7.16 -16.45
C ALA A 543 0.69 -7.66 -17.90
N LEU A 544 1.76 -7.95 -18.65
CA LEU A 544 1.69 -8.49 -20.02
C LEU A 544 0.91 -9.81 -20.11
N VAL A 545 1.06 -10.68 -19.11
CA VAL A 545 0.35 -11.97 -19.06
C VAL A 545 -0.95 -11.92 -18.25
N ALA A 546 -1.15 -10.87 -17.46
CA ALA A 546 -2.43 -10.58 -16.82
C ALA A 546 -3.45 -9.99 -17.80
N TYR A 547 -2.99 -9.36 -18.89
CA TYR A 547 -3.85 -8.83 -19.93
C TYR A 547 -4.68 -9.93 -20.60
N ARG A 548 -5.90 -9.55 -20.99
CA ARG A 548 -6.82 -10.36 -21.77
C ARG A 548 -7.34 -9.51 -22.93
N ASP A 549 -7.45 -10.10 -24.10
CA ASP A 549 -8.06 -9.48 -25.29
C ASP A 549 -9.59 -9.54 -25.25
N ALA A 550 -10.24 -9.11 -26.34
CA ALA A 550 -11.69 -9.09 -26.47
C ALA A 550 -12.31 -10.51 -26.38
N GLU A 551 -11.54 -11.52 -26.71
CA GLU A 551 -11.89 -12.93 -26.62
C GLU A 551 -11.60 -13.53 -25.23
N PHE A 552 -11.23 -12.69 -24.25
CA PHE A 552 -10.79 -13.09 -22.90
C PHE A 552 -9.57 -14.02 -22.89
N LYS A 553 -8.76 -14.00 -23.96
CA LYS A 553 -7.55 -14.81 -24.09
C LYS A 553 -6.31 -13.95 -23.86
N ILE A 554 -5.23 -14.60 -23.45
CA ILE A 554 -3.92 -13.95 -23.35
C ILE A 554 -3.31 -13.97 -24.75
N PRO A 555 -2.91 -12.81 -25.31
CA PRO A 555 -2.24 -12.78 -26.60
C PRO A 555 -0.99 -13.65 -26.59
N LEU A 556 -0.88 -14.54 -27.58
CA LEU A 556 0.24 -15.49 -27.67
C LEU A 556 1.60 -14.77 -27.74
N GLN A 557 1.64 -13.58 -28.37
CA GLN A 557 2.82 -12.73 -28.39
C GLN A 557 3.30 -12.35 -26.98
N ASN A 558 2.39 -12.04 -26.06
CA ASN A 558 2.76 -11.66 -24.69
C ASN A 558 3.37 -12.85 -23.95
N LYS A 559 2.77 -14.05 -24.08
CA LYS A 559 3.32 -15.26 -23.48
C LYS A 559 4.72 -15.58 -24.05
N ARG A 560 4.90 -15.44 -25.37
CA ARG A 560 6.21 -15.63 -26.05
C ARG A 560 7.26 -14.64 -25.53
N ILE A 561 6.91 -13.37 -25.37
CA ILE A 561 7.82 -12.35 -24.82
C ILE A 561 8.29 -12.77 -23.43
N VAL A 562 7.38 -13.11 -22.50
CA VAL A 562 7.77 -13.49 -21.12
C VAL A 562 8.63 -14.76 -21.10
N LEU A 563 8.32 -15.75 -21.94
CA LEU A 563 9.15 -16.95 -22.07
C LEU A 563 10.55 -16.63 -22.62
N ASP A 564 10.64 -15.78 -23.63
CA ASP A 564 11.92 -15.34 -24.19
C ASP A 564 12.74 -14.53 -23.17
N LEU A 565 12.09 -13.67 -22.38
CA LEU A 565 12.74 -12.99 -21.26
C LEU A 565 13.35 -14.00 -20.31
N LEU A 566 12.64 -15.08 -19.96
CA LEU A 566 13.15 -16.13 -19.08
C LEU A 566 14.33 -16.90 -19.72
N ARG A 567 14.22 -17.24 -21.01
CA ARG A 567 15.25 -18.00 -21.75
C ARG A 567 16.56 -17.25 -21.94
N PHE A 568 16.47 -15.97 -22.25
CA PHE A 568 17.60 -15.14 -22.66
C PHE A 568 18.06 -14.17 -21.57
N ASN A 569 17.53 -14.28 -20.35
CA ASN A 569 17.97 -13.48 -19.22
C ASN A 569 19.40 -13.86 -18.80
N ASP A 570 20.32 -12.90 -18.93
CA ASP A 570 21.69 -12.98 -18.44
C ASP A 570 21.99 -11.78 -17.55
N ASN A 571 22.06 -12.04 -16.23
CA ASN A 571 22.47 -11.08 -15.22
C ASN A 571 23.79 -11.47 -14.55
N SER A 572 24.58 -12.36 -15.15
CA SER A 572 25.82 -12.88 -14.56
C SER A 572 26.87 -11.82 -14.22
N LYS A 573 26.79 -10.63 -14.84
CA LYS A 573 27.69 -9.49 -14.62
C LYS A 573 27.19 -8.50 -13.57
N ASN A 574 25.96 -8.66 -13.10
CA ASN A 574 25.38 -7.75 -12.12
C ASN A 574 25.85 -8.07 -10.70
N LYS A 575 25.95 -7.03 -9.88
CA LYS A 575 26.26 -7.17 -8.45
C LYS A 575 25.08 -7.75 -7.67
N TYR A 576 23.86 -7.38 -8.06
CA TYR A 576 22.63 -7.75 -7.36
C TYR A 576 21.97 -8.98 -7.99
N SER A 577 21.32 -9.78 -7.16
CA SER A 577 20.59 -10.98 -7.57
C SER A 577 19.31 -10.61 -8.32
N ASP A 578 19.03 -11.34 -9.40
CA ASP A 578 17.79 -11.26 -10.14
C ASP A 578 16.85 -12.45 -9.84
N ALA A 579 17.11 -13.22 -8.79
CA ALA A 579 16.32 -14.39 -8.43
C ALA A 579 14.82 -14.07 -8.27
N TYR A 580 14.49 -12.92 -7.67
CA TYR A 580 13.10 -12.46 -7.53
C TYR A 580 12.47 -12.00 -8.85
N TYR A 581 13.27 -11.51 -9.80
CA TYR A 581 12.81 -11.22 -11.15
C TYR A 581 12.50 -12.51 -11.91
N ILE A 582 13.41 -13.49 -11.86
CA ILE A 582 13.21 -14.83 -12.43
C ILE A 582 11.97 -15.49 -11.83
N SER A 583 11.82 -15.47 -10.50
CA SER A 583 10.64 -16.01 -9.80
C SER A 583 9.35 -15.35 -10.31
N ALA A 584 9.31 -14.02 -10.45
CA ALA A 584 8.13 -13.36 -11.00
C ALA A 584 7.84 -13.74 -12.45
N LEU A 585 8.86 -13.90 -13.31
CA LEU A 585 8.67 -14.36 -14.69
C LEU A 585 8.12 -15.80 -14.74
N ILE A 586 8.64 -16.71 -13.91
CA ILE A 586 8.17 -18.09 -13.80
C ILE A 586 6.71 -18.13 -13.34
N ASN A 587 6.38 -17.38 -12.28
CA ASN A 587 4.99 -17.27 -11.81
C ASN A 587 4.08 -16.71 -12.90
N ALA A 588 4.48 -15.62 -13.54
CA ALA A 588 3.75 -14.97 -14.62
C ALA A 588 3.45 -15.94 -15.78
N ILE A 589 4.46 -16.62 -16.33
CA ILE A 589 4.27 -17.56 -17.45
C ILE A 589 3.52 -18.83 -17.04
N CYS A 590 3.71 -19.31 -15.80
CA CYS A 590 2.93 -20.42 -15.26
C CYS A 590 1.44 -20.06 -15.27
N HIS A 591 1.06 -18.92 -14.69
CA HIS A 591 -0.32 -18.45 -14.70
C HIS A 591 -0.88 -18.26 -16.12
N ALA A 592 -0.04 -17.87 -17.09
CA ALA A 592 -0.44 -17.68 -18.48
C ALA A 592 -0.67 -18.98 -19.27
N THR A 593 -0.13 -20.10 -18.79
CA THR A 593 -0.14 -21.41 -19.47
C THR A 593 -1.08 -22.43 -18.85
N ILE A 594 -1.67 -22.11 -17.68
CA ILE A 594 -2.78 -22.85 -17.07
C ILE A 594 -4.02 -22.76 -18.01
N PRO A 595 -4.55 -23.90 -18.50
CA PRO A 595 -5.81 -23.93 -19.24
C PRO A 595 -6.93 -23.27 -18.43
N GLN A 596 -7.70 -22.38 -19.06
CA GLN A 596 -8.80 -21.71 -18.40
C GLN A 596 -10.10 -22.47 -18.68
N LYS A 597 -10.95 -22.60 -17.65
CA LYS A 597 -12.37 -22.95 -17.87
C LYS A 597 -13.03 -21.81 -18.64
N PHE A 598 -13.90 -22.14 -19.59
CA PHE A 598 -14.65 -21.17 -20.38
C PHE A 598 -15.62 -20.41 -19.46
N ARG A 599 -15.21 -19.25 -18.93
CA ARG A 599 -16.09 -18.41 -18.10
C ARG A 599 -17.00 -17.57 -19.00
N GLU A 600 -18.10 -18.15 -19.48
CA GLU A 600 -19.12 -17.38 -20.22
C GLU A 600 -19.90 -16.39 -19.34
N ASN A 601 -19.81 -16.45 -18.00
CA ASN A 601 -20.60 -15.59 -17.12
C ASN A 601 -19.88 -15.11 -15.87
N GLN A 602 -19.07 -14.05 -15.99
CA GLN A 602 -18.91 -13.07 -14.90
C GLN A 602 -18.95 -11.63 -15.43
N ALA A 603 -20.08 -11.28 -16.05
CA ALA A 603 -20.64 -9.94 -15.92
C ALA A 603 -21.65 -9.88 -14.76
N LYS A 604 -21.37 -10.57 -13.63
CA LYS A 604 -21.95 -10.09 -12.38
C LYS A 604 -21.09 -8.90 -11.98
N PRO A 605 -21.66 -7.67 -11.92
CA PRO A 605 -20.91 -6.53 -11.41
C PRO A 605 -20.39 -6.94 -10.04
N LYS A 606 -19.06 -6.89 -9.86
CA LYS A 606 -18.45 -6.93 -8.53
C LYS A 606 -19.31 -6.03 -7.65
N ASP A 607 -19.77 -6.51 -6.50
CA ASP A 607 -20.57 -5.67 -5.64
C ASP A 607 -19.63 -4.55 -5.17
N ALA A 608 -19.69 -3.38 -5.81
CA ALA A 608 -18.89 -2.20 -5.48
C ALA A 608 -19.07 -1.79 -4.01
N ASN A 609 -20.03 -2.42 -3.33
CA ASN A 609 -20.35 -2.29 -1.94
C ASN A 609 -19.56 -3.18 -0.98
N ASN A 610 -18.73 -4.14 -1.43
CA ASN A 610 -17.96 -5.02 -0.55
C ASN A 610 -16.46 -4.67 -0.56
N PRO A 611 -15.98 -3.79 0.33
CA PRO A 611 -14.63 -3.25 0.28
C PRO A 611 -13.54 -4.23 0.73
N THR A 612 -13.90 -5.43 1.21
CA THR A 612 -12.95 -6.49 1.60
C THR A 612 -12.63 -7.47 0.46
N GLU A 613 -13.42 -7.48 -0.61
CA GLU A 613 -13.32 -8.45 -1.72
C GLU A 613 -12.12 -8.21 -2.65
N GLY A 614 -11.44 -7.07 -2.52
CA GLY A 614 -10.23 -6.73 -3.30
C GLY A 614 -8.90 -6.86 -2.55
N VAL A 615 -8.91 -7.24 -1.26
CA VAL A 615 -7.70 -7.27 -0.41
C VAL A 615 -6.95 -8.61 -0.52
N PHE A 616 -7.60 -9.66 -1.02
CA PHE A 616 -7.04 -11.01 -1.16
C PHE A 616 -7.08 -11.54 -2.61
N GLU A 617 -7.04 -10.66 -3.62
CA GLU A 617 -6.99 -11.08 -5.04
C GLU A 617 -5.69 -11.82 -5.43
N GLU A 618 -4.64 -11.84 -4.59
CA GLU A 618 -3.41 -12.61 -4.89
C GLU A 618 -3.57 -14.14 -4.78
N ILE A 619 -4.68 -14.65 -4.22
CA ILE A 619 -4.91 -16.12 -4.10
C ILE A 619 -6.32 -16.55 -4.55
N GLU A 620 -7.28 -15.63 -4.66
CA GLU A 620 -8.68 -15.97 -5.04
C GLU A 620 -8.92 -16.18 -6.55
N PHE A 621 -7.86 -16.22 -7.37
CA PHE A 621 -7.94 -16.71 -8.75
C PHE A 621 -8.10 -18.25 -8.81
N MET A 622 -7.89 -18.97 -7.70
CA MET A 622 -7.77 -20.44 -7.68
C MET A 622 -8.94 -21.19 -7.04
N ALA A 623 -9.77 -20.56 -6.20
CA ALA A 623 -10.72 -21.29 -5.34
C ALA A 623 -12.12 -21.55 -5.95
N SER A 624 -12.52 -20.86 -7.01
CA SER A 624 -13.86 -21.02 -7.61
C SER A 624 -13.91 -22.06 -8.75
N ALA A 625 -12.90 -22.93 -8.84
CA ALA A 625 -12.80 -23.95 -9.88
C ALA A 625 -13.65 -25.23 -9.62
N ALA A 626 -14.38 -25.31 -8.50
CA ALA A 626 -14.89 -26.59 -7.99
C ALA A 626 -16.34 -26.97 -8.31
N ASP A 627 -17.18 -26.11 -8.92
CA ASP A 627 -18.64 -26.34 -8.83
C ASP A 627 -19.40 -26.66 -10.13
N ASP A 628 -18.75 -26.83 -11.28
CA ASP A 628 -19.45 -27.34 -12.48
C ASP A 628 -18.64 -28.40 -13.25
N PRO A 629 -19.06 -29.68 -13.25
CA PRO A 629 -18.41 -30.77 -13.98
C PRO A 629 -18.75 -30.80 -15.48
N ASP A 630 -19.67 -29.95 -15.97
CA ASP A 630 -20.17 -29.98 -17.35
C ASP A 630 -19.53 -28.93 -18.30
N GLU A 631 -18.60 -28.08 -17.83
CA GLU A 631 -17.91 -27.08 -18.67
C GLU A 631 -16.64 -27.64 -19.36
N GLU A 632 -16.57 -27.53 -20.70
CA GLU A 632 -15.39 -27.92 -21.49
C GLU A 632 -14.16 -27.03 -21.17
N MET A 633 -13.00 -27.65 -20.90
CA MET A 633 -11.73 -26.94 -20.74
C MET A 633 -11.17 -26.48 -22.09
N ASP A 634 -10.79 -25.20 -22.22
CA ASP A 634 -10.04 -24.72 -23.39
C ASP A 634 -8.60 -25.26 -23.33
N LEU A 635 -8.34 -26.34 -24.07
CA LEU A 635 -7.02 -26.99 -24.17
C LEU A 635 -6.00 -26.20 -25.02
N GLY A 636 -6.36 -25.00 -25.48
CA GLY A 636 -5.51 -24.11 -26.25
C GLY A 636 -5.20 -24.61 -27.67
N THR A 637 -4.54 -23.76 -28.45
CA THR A 637 -4.07 -24.08 -29.80
C THR A 637 -2.85 -25.01 -29.78
N GLU A 638 -2.48 -25.59 -30.92
CA GLU A 638 -1.21 -26.34 -31.05
C GLU A 638 0.01 -25.47 -30.64
N GLU A 639 -0.04 -24.18 -30.94
CA GLU A 639 1.00 -23.23 -30.53
C GLU A 639 1.02 -22.99 -29.01
N ASP A 640 -0.14 -22.98 -28.33
CA ASP A 640 -0.21 -22.90 -26.87
C ASP A 640 0.37 -24.16 -26.21
N ARG A 641 0.11 -25.35 -26.77
CA ARG A 641 0.69 -26.61 -26.27
C ARG A 641 2.21 -26.65 -26.47
N ALA A 642 2.69 -26.20 -27.62
CA ALA A 642 4.12 -26.07 -27.88
C ALA A 642 4.77 -25.07 -26.89
N LEU A 643 4.08 -23.96 -26.59
CA LEU A 643 4.53 -22.98 -25.61
C LEU A 643 4.56 -23.56 -24.18
N LEU A 644 3.54 -24.31 -23.77
CA LEU A 644 3.49 -24.97 -22.46
C LEU A 644 4.66 -25.96 -22.32
N SER A 645 4.89 -26.83 -23.31
CA SER A 645 6.03 -27.77 -23.32
C SER A 645 7.37 -27.05 -23.21
N ALA A 646 7.52 -25.96 -23.96
CA ALA A 646 8.68 -25.08 -23.88
C ALA A 646 8.85 -24.42 -22.51
N THR A 647 7.75 -24.03 -21.85
CA THR A 647 7.75 -23.40 -20.53
C THR A 647 8.13 -24.41 -19.44
N ILE A 648 7.60 -25.63 -19.49
CA ILE A 648 7.97 -26.73 -18.59
C ILE A 648 9.47 -27.00 -18.66
N SER A 649 10.01 -27.11 -19.88
CA SER A 649 11.44 -27.34 -20.11
C SER A 649 12.30 -26.22 -19.51
N GLU A 650 11.84 -24.98 -19.58
CA GLU A 650 12.54 -23.82 -19.05
C GLU A 650 12.49 -23.77 -17.51
N VAL A 651 11.34 -24.10 -16.91
CA VAL A 651 11.19 -24.24 -15.45
C VAL A 651 12.08 -25.36 -14.91
N ASP A 652 12.18 -26.48 -15.63
CA ASP A 652 13.11 -27.56 -15.29
C ASP A 652 14.58 -27.12 -15.34
N ARG A 653 14.95 -26.31 -16.35
CA ARG A 653 16.28 -25.70 -16.44
C ARG A 653 16.59 -24.84 -15.22
N TYR A 654 15.67 -23.96 -14.82
CA TYR A 654 15.84 -23.10 -13.64
C TYR A 654 15.88 -23.88 -12.34
N LEU A 655 15.07 -24.92 -12.19
CA LEU A 655 15.12 -25.82 -11.03
C LEU A 655 16.49 -26.53 -10.94
N ALA A 656 17.05 -26.97 -12.07
CA ALA A 656 18.38 -27.58 -12.11
C ALA A 656 19.50 -26.56 -11.82
N LEU A 657 19.37 -25.32 -12.29
CA LEU A 657 20.32 -24.25 -12.02
C LEU A 657 20.32 -23.82 -10.55
N ASP A 658 19.14 -23.61 -9.96
CA ASP A 658 19.00 -23.20 -8.56
C ASP A 658 19.50 -24.31 -7.61
N ARG A 659 19.42 -25.58 -8.03
CA ARG A 659 20.06 -26.69 -7.31
C ARG A 659 21.59 -26.61 -7.30
N LEU A 660 22.20 -26.07 -8.37
CA LEU A 660 23.66 -25.94 -8.48
C LEU A 660 24.17 -24.66 -7.81
N ASN A 661 23.45 -23.55 -7.98
CA ASN A 661 23.72 -22.28 -7.34
C ASN A 661 22.42 -21.74 -6.74
N ALA A 662 22.25 -21.94 -5.44
CA ALA A 662 21.01 -21.62 -4.73
C ALA A 662 20.78 -20.11 -4.64
N SER A 663 19.61 -19.68 -5.07
CA SER A 663 19.06 -18.37 -4.76
C SER A 663 18.77 -18.21 -3.26
N HIS A 664 18.67 -16.97 -2.79
CA HIS A 664 18.26 -16.65 -1.41
C HIS A 664 16.98 -17.40 -1.05
N HIS A 665 17.04 -18.19 0.02
CA HIS A 665 15.98 -19.11 0.46
C HIS A 665 15.40 -20.07 -0.60
N ASN A 666 16.17 -20.38 -1.64
CA ASN A 666 15.74 -21.19 -2.79
C ASN A 666 14.43 -20.66 -3.40
N ILE A 667 14.27 -19.33 -3.49
CA ILE A 667 13.04 -18.70 -4.00
C ILE A 667 12.70 -19.20 -5.42
N VAL A 668 13.70 -19.41 -6.27
CA VAL A 668 13.50 -19.92 -7.63
C VAL A 668 12.99 -21.36 -7.57
N THR A 669 13.62 -22.24 -6.80
CA THR A 669 13.14 -23.63 -6.59
C THR A 669 11.71 -23.68 -6.06
N ARG A 670 11.38 -22.89 -5.03
CA ARG A 670 10.02 -22.82 -4.47
C ARG A 670 9.01 -22.44 -5.54
N THR A 671 9.34 -21.42 -6.34
CA THR A 671 8.51 -20.96 -7.45
C THR A 671 8.34 -22.04 -8.52
N CYS A 672 9.41 -22.74 -8.90
CA CYS A 672 9.36 -23.84 -9.86
C CYS A 672 8.47 -24.99 -9.36
N ILE A 673 8.53 -25.31 -8.07
CA ILE A 673 7.68 -26.35 -7.46
C ILE A 673 6.22 -25.91 -7.46
N GLU A 674 5.92 -24.67 -7.06
CA GLU A 674 4.57 -24.11 -7.11
C GLU A 674 4.00 -24.12 -8.54
N ALA A 675 4.82 -23.78 -9.54
CA ALA A 675 4.42 -23.82 -10.94
C ALA A 675 4.08 -25.25 -11.41
N LYS A 676 4.91 -26.23 -11.05
CA LYS A 676 4.65 -27.65 -11.35
C LYS A 676 3.40 -28.17 -10.66
N LEU A 677 3.19 -27.82 -9.39
CA LEU A 677 1.99 -28.18 -8.64
C LEU A 677 0.73 -27.64 -9.33
N LYS A 678 0.77 -26.37 -9.79
CA LYS A 678 -0.34 -25.76 -10.53
C LYS A 678 -0.67 -26.52 -11.83
N TRP A 679 0.34 -26.97 -12.58
CA TRP A 679 0.12 -27.78 -13.78
C TRP A 679 -0.38 -29.20 -13.48
N MET A 680 0.11 -29.83 -12.41
CA MET A 680 -0.33 -31.18 -12.00
C MET A 680 -1.77 -31.23 -11.52
N LEU A 681 -2.30 -30.15 -10.95
CA LEU A 681 -3.70 -30.07 -10.51
C LEU A 681 -4.70 -30.02 -11.68
N LEU A 682 -4.21 -29.96 -12.92
CA LEU A 682 -5.00 -29.90 -14.15
C LEU A 682 -4.98 -31.22 -14.95
N ASP A 683 -4.07 -32.14 -14.61
CA ASP A 683 -3.99 -33.52 -15.13
C ASP A 683 -4.92 -34.44 -14.33
#